data_AF-A0A9D9IS97-F1
#
_entry.id   AF-A0A9D9IS97-F1
#
_cell.length_a   1.000
_cell.length_b   1.000
_cell.length_c   1.000
_cell.angle_alpha   90.00
_cell.angle_beta   90.00
_cell.angle_gamma   90.00
#
_symmetry.space_group_name_H-M   'P 1'
#
loop_
_entity.id
_entity.type
_entity.pdbx_description
1 polymer ?
#
loop_
_entity_poly.entity_id
_entity_poly.type
_entity_poly.pdbx_seq_one_letter_code
_entity_poly.pdbx_strand_id
1 'polypeptide(L)'
;MKNYIVAVLLSLCVVATAFARPALIGHRGSYWGVENSAEAFIAGAEAGYQYLETDVKVAGDGTFILIHDDDTERLGGNLDILSATIDELKAETYTQTRGGVTYTGKICTLEEYLQICKDYGCIPFIELKWADGINNNDCSNLGRMVETVIEYGFGDEAIINTSMRNCLKYVRDNYPDFKLMFLCNTNWESNFDWCVENNIGAYIQTGCFDKETVVQFHEQDLPVGVWTVNTEANYKIYGNYGCDFIAVDYLKTDNLPELDPFAPLVPNRIDYPDHRGIVQEEYAPELEGVDGMPADGVKKVLIYGDRCYQLKTDGTLTVLVKPAGSGGTRAASAARVAGGVSDIALSADGVLFAAAASADGVALLRYGDEGFSEFLSLDDAVASTPVCVSGASDSGLYVYYMGTDAVRRLEFYDEGDGEPQSAYLRSNMCEGLEAVALAVSPFDRDNVLVKRADGSFAEYSFDREGLDLSLFMDVPEEVFPVEQSMIHPFRYGAALYALSVRRDDAGKAVFRMVDITGGFQSAEVVSQEIVPFEDGGEGYLAGFGDVENGFIYLYLYDSSAGLARYVIEGEEPEGNIGEVDFRLEKLWSFTDNEGNAPEHIDGSNAQQGGAYKGYFYINDCADKLIYVYGKDGLAGTLPGGSGWGAACDDAGNVIVRDDKNAGNSHILMIYPSGVMPGDDVEAVRLEFDLLDSGQTNFISASGDVLGDGGYVYFYPNGQTVVNMVEIANGEVVDILRSGELSILSSTAGYVIPYRNNPENWLYMVRNNGIYEYNGTDAGLLVGGSSTRPPLRNSTCGAEYFLLSSHEIVIYNSGANYKGGFTIKDLTENVYVESVSPIGSKGYEEGGNYSVSNWMFAEKIDAGSYYLYQYCPANGIAVYRFWDANYVPDGGVEAVAVDERLSVYPNPAADVLHIDTAEPVSDVAVYSMSGAEVLRIEGESVRQIDVSGLPAGMYVLKADGKVARFVKKF
;
A
#
# COMPACT_ATOMS: atom_id res chain seq x y z
N MET A 1 -32.28 -8.25 -38.20
CA MET A 1 -30.88 -8.60 -38.52
C MET A 1 -29.99 -7.40 -38.80
N LYS A 2 -30.30 -6.47 -39.73
CA LYS A 2 -29.44 -5.29 -39.95
C LYS A 2 -29.42 -4.25 -38.82
N ASN A 3 -30.52 -4.07 -38.09
CA ASN A 3 -30.59 -3.09 -36.99
C ASN A 3 -30.00 -3.60 -35.66
N TYR A 4 -29.93 -4.92 -35.47
CA TYR A 4 -29.29 -5.56 -34.30
C TYR A 4 -27.77 -5.51 -34.38
N ILE A 5 -27.19 -5.60 -35.59
CA ILE A 5 -25.74 -5.51 -35.79
C ILE A 5 -25.24 -4.07 -35.56
N VAL A 6 -26.07 -3.06 -35.85
CA VAL A 6 -25.71 -1.65 -35.68
C VAL A 6 -25.78 -1.21 -34.20
N ALA A 7 -26.76 -1.70 -33.43
CA ALA A 7 -26.85 -1.41 -32.00
C ALA A 7 -25.72 -2.07 -31.18
N VAL A 8 -25.38 -3.34 -31.49
CA VAL A 8 -24.24 -4.04 -30.87
C VAL A 8 -22.90 -3.40 -31.24
N LEU A 9 -22.74 -2.86 -32.46
CA LEU A 9 -21.53 -2.13 -32.85
C LEU A 9 -21.44 -0.74 -32.20
N LEU A 10 -22.56 -0.09 -31.88
CA LEU A 10 -22.58 1.22 -31.21
C LEU A 10 -22.33 1.09 -29.70
N SER A 11 -22.85 0.06 -29.03
CA SER A 11 -22.53 -0.21 -27.61
C SER A 11 -21.08 -0.68 -27.42
N LEU A 12 -20.52 -1.47 -28.35
CA LEU A 12 -19.09 -1.79 -28.38
C LEU A 12 -18.20 -0.56 -28.61
N CYS A 13 -18.68 0.49 -29.29
CA CYS A 13 -17.91 1.72 -29.50
C CYS A 13 -17.95 2.67 -28.30
N VAL A 14 -19.02 2.70 -27.50
CA VAL A 14 -19.12 3.56 -26.30
C VAL A 14 -18.28 2.98 -25.16
N VAL A 15 -18.25 1.66 -24.98
CA VAL A 15 -17.35 1.01 -24.00
C VAL A 15 -15.88 1.08 -24.44
N ALA A 16 -15.59 1.06 -25.75
CA ALA A 16 -14.22 1.13 -26.26
C ALA A 16 -13.63 2.56 -26.29
N THR A 17 -14.45 3.61 -26.19
CA THR A 17 -13.96 5.01 -26.22
C THR A 17 -13.59 5.53 -24.84
N ALA A 18 -14.11 4.94 -23.75
CA ALA A 18 -13.72 5.27 -22.38
C ALA A 18 -12.43 4.60 -21.89
N PHE A 19 -11.85 3.65 -22.65
CA PHE A 19 -10.70 2.85 -22.20
C PHE A 19 -9.67 2.58 -23.31
N ALA A 20 -9.37 3.60 -24.11
CA ALA A 20 -8.20 3.54 -24.99
C ALA A 20 -6.92 3.53 -24.14
N ARG A 21 -5.92 2.72 -24.51
CA ARG A 21 -4.62 2.76 -23.83
C ARG A 21 -4.06 4.19 -23.84
N PRO A 22 -3.47 4.66 -22.73
CA PRO A 22 -2.85 5.98 -22.67
C PRO A 22 -1.83 6.16 -23.78
N ALA A 23 -1.82 7.34 -24.39
CA ALA A 23 -0.78 7.70 -25.32
C ALA A 23 0.53 7.96 -24.55
N LEU A 24 1.58 7.23 -24.91
CA LEU A 24 2.89 7.48 -24.32
C LEU A 24 3.53 8.73 -24.93
N ILE A 25 4.03 9.58 -24.04
CA ILE A 25 4.79 10.79 -24.37
C ILE A 25 6.26 10.56 -24.01
N GLY A 26 7.16 10.69 -24.98
CA GLY A 26 8.59 10.68 -24.71
C GLY A 26 9.03 11.98 -24.03
N HIS A 27 9.32 11.94 -22.73
CA HIS A 27 9.73 13.11 -21.96
C HIS A 27 11.09 13.64 -22.47
N ARG A 28 11.11 14.90 -22.92
CA ARG A 28 12.24 15.56 -23.60
C ARG A 28 12.79 14.75 -24.77
N GLY A 29 11.92 14.03 -25.47
CA GLY A 29 12.24 13.05 -26.50
C GLY A 29 12.34 11.62 -25.98
N SER A 30 13.43 11.27 -25.29
CA SER A 30 13.61 9.96 -24.64
C SER A 30 14.86 9.91 -23.75
N TYR A 31 15.01 8.82 -23.01
CA TYR A 31 16.22 8.48 -22.26
C TYR A 31 17.44 8.20 -23.15
N TRP A 32 17.25 7.77 -24.40
CA TRP A 32 18.30 7.28 -25.31
C TRP A 32 18.93 8.38 -26.18
N GLY A 33 19.13 9.55 -25.59
CA GLY A 33 19.80 10.68 -26.21
C GLY A 33 20.11 11.74 -25.16
N VAL A 34 20.71 12.84 -25.60
CA VAL A 34 20.75 14.06 -24.79
C VAL A 34 19.34 14.65 -24.80
N GLU A 35 18.76 14.96 -23.65
CA GLU A 35 17.42 15.55 -23.59
C GLU A 35 17.25 16.76 -24.52
N ASN A 36 16.05 16.89 -25.11
CA ASN A 36 15.70 17.93 -26.09
C ASN A 36 16.58 17.97 -27.37
N SER A 37 17.34 16.91 -27.65
CA SER A 37 18.14 16.81 -28.87
C SER A 37 17.44 16.02 -29.97
N ALA A 38 17.86 16.23 -31.23
CA ALA A 38 17.37 15.46 -32.36
C ALA A 38 17.51 13.95 -32.16
N GLU A 39 18.63 13.50 -31.57
CA GLU A 39 18.87 12.09 -31.26
C GLU A 39 17.88 11.54 -30.25
N ALA A 40 17.53 12.29 -29.19
CA ALA A 40 16.54 11.85 -28.22
C ALA A 40 15.13 11.76 -28.81
N PHE A 41 14.75 12.72 -29.67
CA PHE A 41 13.46 12.71 -30.37
C PHE A 41 13.34 11.52 -31.33
N ILE A 42 14.38 11.30 -32.15
CA ILE A 42 14.43 10.16 -33.07
C ILE A 42 14.38 8.85 -32.29
N ALA A 43 15.15 8.72 -31.22
CA ALA A 43 15.16 7.50 -30.40
C ALA A 43 13.81 7.26 -29.69
N GLY A 44 13.13 8.32 -29.25
CA GLY A 44 11.78 8.22 -28.68
C GLY A 44 10.75 7.75 -29.71
N ALA A 45 10.80 8.30 -30.92
CA ALA A 45 9.96 7.87 -32.03
C ALA A 45 10.21 6.40 -32.41
N GLU A 46 11.49 6.00 -32.49
CA GLU A 46 11.88 4.61 -32.77
C GLU A 46 11.49 3.64 -31.64
N ALA A 47 11.34 4.14 -30.41
CA ALA A 47 10.82 3.39 -29.27
C ALA A 47 9.28 3.31 -29.22
N GLY A 48 8.59 3.92 -30.19
CA GLY A 48 7.14 3.82 -30.38
C GLY A 48 6.34 4.96 -29.75
N TYR A 49 6.96 6.00 -29.20
CA TYR A 49 6.22 7.09 -28.57
C TYR A 49 5.36 7.86 -29.58
N GLN A 50 4.07 7.99 -29.24
CA GLN A 50 3.11 8.69 -30.10
C GLN A 50 3.31 10.21 -30.01
N TYR A 51 3.64 10.70 -28.82
CA TYR A 51 3.96 12.09 -28.56
C TYR A 51 5.42 12.22 -28.15
N LEU A 52 6.04 13.34 -28.50
CA LEU A 52 7.37 13.70 -28.01
C LEU A 52 7.24 15.01 -27.25
N GLU A 53 7.55 14.99 -25.96
CA GLU A 53 7.55 16.20 -25.15
C GLU A 53 8.87 16.96 -25.33
N THR A 54 8.79 18.30 -25.27
CA THR A 54 9.97 19.17 -25.32
C THR A 54 9.78 20.47 -24.53
N ASP A 55 10.89 20.99 -24.03
CA ASP A 55 10.97 22.28 -23.34
C ASP A 55 11.35 23.41 -24.31
N VAL A 56 10.45 24.35 -24.60
CA VAL A 56 10.74 25.49 -25.50
C VAL A 56 11.18 26.73 -24.72
N LYS A 57 12.27 27.35 -25.18
CA LYS A 57 12.77 28.68 -24.77
C LYS A 57 13.11 29.56 -25.99
N VAL A 58 13.51 30.81 -25.73
CA VAL A 58 13.91 31.81 -26.72
C VAL A 58 15.38 32.18 -26.52
N ALA A 59 16.21 32.00 -27.54
CA ALA A 59 17.61 32.42 -27.55
C ALA A 59 17.74 33.96 -27.71
N GLY A 60 18.93 34.51 -27.44
CA GLY A 60 19.19 35.96 -27.49
C GLY A 60 18.98 36.62 -28.86
N ASP A 61 18.98 35.85 -29.95
CA ASP A 61 18.64 36.31 -31.30
C ASP A 61 17.15 36.15 -31.66
N GLY A 62 16.33 35.64 -30.75
CA GLY A 62 14.90 35.40 -30.92
C GLY A 62 14.55 34.01 -31.48
N THR A 63 15.52 33.14 -31.74
CA THR A 63 15.25 31.77 -32.21
C THR A 63 14.57 30.94 -31.12
N PHE A 64 13.55 30.14 -31.48
CA PHE A 64 12.99 29.16 -30.55
C PHE A 64 13.89 27.93 -30.49
N ILE A 65 14.35 27.60 -29.29
CA ILE A 65 15.28 26.49 -29.04
C ILE A 65 14.70 25.54 -27.99
N LEU A 66 15.21 24.31 -27.99
CA LEU A 66 14.74 23.25 -27.11
C LEU A 66 15.74 22.98 -26.00
N ILE A 67 15.40 23.41 -24.78
CA ILE A 67 16.21 23.22 -23.57
C ILE A 67 15.40 23.52 -22.32
N HIS A 68 15.64 22.74 -21.27
CA HIS A 68 14.97 22.88 -19.97
C HIS A 68 15.49 24.08 -19.14
N ASP A 69 16.82 24.19 -19.02
CA ASP A 69 17.48 25.12 -18.09
C ASP A 69 17.73 26.50 -18.72
N ASP A 70 18.14 27.47 -17.90
CA ASP A 70 18.49 28.83 -18.34
C ASP A 70 19.90 28.93 -18.95
N ASP A 71 20.70 27.87 -18.81
CA ASP A 71 22.06 27.74 -19.35
C ASP A 71 22.32 26.32 -19.87
N THR A 72 23.48 26.12 -20.49
CA THR A 72 23.89 24.82 -21.05
C THR A 72 24.80 23.99 -20.14
N GLU A 73 25.07 24.43 -18.90
CA GLU A 73 26.11 23.85 -18.04
C GLU A 73 25.83 22.39 -17.68
N ARG A 74 24.57 22.07 -17.35
CA ARG A 74 24.18 20.69 -16.99
C ARG A 74 24.41 19.69 -18.11
N LEU A 75 24.37 20.15 -19.37
CA LEU A 75 24.59 19.32 -20.55
C LEU A 75 26.02 19.43 -21.09
N GLY A 76 26.95 20.03 -20.32
CA GLY A 76 28.37 20.12 -20.67
C GLY A 76 28.76 21.31 -21.56
N GLY A 77 27.85 22.26 -21.78
CA GLY A 77 28.14 23.54 -22.40
C GLY A 77 28.52 24.62 -21.38
N ASN A 78 28.60 25.88 -21.81
CA ASN A 78 28.88 27.02 -20.93
C ASN A 78 28.19 28.34 -21.32
N LEU A 79 27.10 28.27 -22.08
CA LEU A 79 26.38 29.42 -22.60
C LEU A 79 25.11 29.70 -21.80
N ASP A 80 24.83 31.00 -21.62
CA ASP A 80 23.56 31.50 -21.09
C ASP A 80 22.56 31.71 -22.24
N ILE A 81 21.36 31.15 -22.10
CA ILE A 81 20.38 31.10 -23.20
C ILE A 81 19.90 32.50 -23.62
N LEU A 82 19.73 33.40 -22.65
CA LEU A 82 19.21 34.75 -22.90
C LEU A 82 20.17 35.62 -23.74
N SER A 83 21.46 35.30 -23.73
CA SER A 83 22.50 36.09 -24.42
C SER A 83 23.10 35.40 -25.66
N ALA A 84 22.97 34.08 -25.78
CA ALA A 84 23.55 33.32 -26.88
C ALA A 84 22.70 33.38 -28.17
N THR A 85 23.38 33.33 -29.32
CA THR A 85 22.75 33.12 -30.64
C THR A 85 22.61 31.63 -30.97
N ILE A 86 21.75 31.28 -31.92
CA ILE A 86 21.59 29.88 -32.36
C ILE A 86 22.89 29.30 -32.92
N ASP A 87 23.69 30.11 -33.62
CA ASP A 87 24.97 29.68 -34.19
C ASP A 87 25.99 29.32 -33.09
N GLU A 88 26.01 30.06 -31.98
CA GLU A 88 26.85 29.77 -30.82
C GLU A 88 26.38 28.50 -30.11
N LEU A 89 25.08 28.34 -29.89
CA LEU A 89 24.49 27.17 -29.25
C LEU A 89 24.68 25.89 -30.08
N LYS A 90 24.66 25.96 -31.41
CA LYS A 90 24.97 24.81 -32.30
C LYS A 90 26.47 24.49 -32.36
N ALA A 91 27.34 25.43 -32.03
CA ALA A 91 28.77 25.18 -31.97
C ALA A 91 29.15 24.26 -30.80
N GLU A 92 28.46 24.34 -29.66
CA GLU A 92 28.67 23.46 -28.51
C GLU A 92 28.23 22.02 -28.78
N THR A 93 28.91 21.05 -28.17
CA THR A 93 28.47 19.65 -28.16
C THR A 93 28.03 19.31 -26.75
N TYR A 94 26.78 18.87 -26.64
CA TYR A 94 26.17 18.51 -25.37
C TYR A 94 26.35 17.04 -25.06
N THR A 95 26.44 16.68 -23.79
CA THR A 95 26.70 15.32 -23.33
C THR A 95 25.85 14.96 -22.13
N GLN A 96 25.38 13.71 -22.09
CA GLN A 96 24.63 13.19 -20.95
C GLN A 96 24.91 11.69 -20.77
N THR A 97 25.23 11.28 -19.54
CA THR A 97 25.46 9.85 -19.22
C THR A 97 24.23 9.26 -18.54
N ARG A 98 23.68 8.21 -19.15
CA ARG A 98 22.41 7.57 -18.80
C ARG A 98 22.57 6.06 -18.97
N GLY A 99 22.32 5.28 -17.92
CA GLY A 99 22.44 3.81 -17.94
C GLY A 99 23.86 3.32 -18.27
N GLY A 100 24.89 4.06 -17.87
CA GLY A 100 26.29 3.77 -18.21
C GLY A 100 26.69 4.10 -19.65
N VAL A 101 25.76 4.58 -20.49
CA VAL A 101 26.01 5.04 -21.86
C VAL A 101 26.13 6.56 -21.87
N THR A 102 27.13 7.10 -22.55
CA THR A 102 27.28 8.55 -22.75
C THR A 102 26.77 8.93 -24.13
N TYR A 103 25.72 9.73 -24.15
CA TYR A 103 25.12 10.31 -25.35
C TYR A 103 25.75 11.67 -25.62
N THR A 104 25.78 12.04 -26.90
CA THR A 104 26.22 13.36 -27.35
C THR A 104 25.22 13.91 -28.35
N GLY A 105 24.97 15.21 -28.33
CA GLY A 105 24.01 15.84 -29.23
C GLY A 105 24.27 17.33 -29.46
N LYS A 106 23.40 17.95 -30.24
CA LYS A 106 23.37 19.39 -30.52
C LYS A 106 22.05 19.99 -30.06
N ILE A 107 22.04 21.31 -29.84
CA ILE A 107 20.81 22.05 -29.56
C ILE A 107 19.88 21.91 -30.77
N CYS A 108 18.60 21.67 -30.50
CA CYS A 108 17.56 21.57 -31.52
C CYS A 108 16.76 22.88 -31.54
N THR A 109 16.37 23.36 -32.73
CA THR A 109 15.36 24.43 -32.83
C THR A 109 13.95 23.84 -32.82
N LEU A 110 12.95 24.68 -32.55
CA LEU A 110 11.54 24.27 -32.66
C LEU A 110 11.22 23.71 -34.06
N GLU A 111 11.72 24.35 -35.12
CA GLU A 111 11.52 23.91 -36.50
C GLU A 111 12.15 22.55 -36.79
N GLU A 112 13.36 22.28 -36.27
CA GLU A 112 14.02 20.98 -36.44
C GLU A 112 13.23 19.87 -35.75
N TYR A 113 12.74 20.12 -34.55
CA TYR A 113 11.88 19.18 -33.83
C TYR A 113 10.53 18.95 -34.51
N LEU A 114 9.85 20.01 -34.95
CA LEU A 114 8.58 19.87 -35.70
C LEU A 114 8.79 19.07 -36.99
N GLN A 115 9.94 19.26 -37.66
CA GLN A 115 10.30 18.44 -38.81
C GLN A 115 10.54 16.97 -38.42
N ILE A 116 11.21 16.69 -37.30
CA ILE A 116 11.40 15.32 -36.80
C ILE A 116 10.06 14.66 -36.47
N CYS A 117 9.18 15.33 -35.73
CA CYS A 117 7.83 14.84 -35.44
C CYS A 117 7.09 14.48 -36.74
N LYS A 118 7.20 15.32 -37.77
CA LYS A 118 6.57 15.09 -39.07
C LYS A 118 7.17 13.91 -39.84
N ASP A 119 8.48 13.78 -39.83
CA ASP A 119 9.21 12.73 -40.55
C ASP A 119 8.98 11.35 -39.93
N TYR A 120 8.79 11.29 -38.60
CA TYR A 120 8.57 10.06 -37.84
C TYR A 120 7.10 9.78 -37.48
N GLY A 121 6.18 10.71 -37.79
CA GLY A 121 4.75 10.55 -37.51
C GLY A 121 4.38 10.68 -36.02
N CYS A 122 5.18 11.40 -35.24
CA CYS A 122 4.89 11.74 -33.84
C CYS A 122 4.13 13.06 -33.74
N ILE A 123 3.39 13.25 -32.65
CA ILE A 123 2.63 14.47 -32.36
C ILE A 123 3.42 15.36 -31.38
N PRO A 124 3.55 16.68 -31.63
CA PRO A 124 4.24 17.57 -30.72
C PRO A 124 3.52 17.77 -29.38
N PHE A 125 4.27 17.66 -28.27
CA PHE A 125 3.81 18.01 -26.92
C PHE A 125 4.79 19.06 -26.36
N ILE A 126 4.39 20.32 -26.31
CA ILE A 126 5.32 21.44 -26.14
C ILE A 126 5.14 22.07 -24.76
N GLU A 127 6.12 21.93 -23.87
CA GLU A 127 6.17 22.68 -22.62
C GLU A 127 6.72 24.09 -22.87
N LEU A 128 5.98 25.11 -22.43
CA LEU A 128 6.50 26.48 -22.37
C LEU A 128 7.31 26.66 -21.10
N LYS A 129 8.63 26.81 -21.24
CA LYS A 129 9.48 27.28 -20.15
C LYS A 129 9.52 28.80 -20.11
N TRP A 130 9.73 29.31 -18.90
CA TRP A 130 9.89 30.74 -18.69
C TRP A 130 11.04 31.27 -19.56
N ALA A 131 10.76 32.33 -20.33
CA ALA A 131 11.71 33.08 -21.14
C ALA A 131 11.15 34.49 -21.44
N ASP A 132 11.98 35.38 -21.99
CA ASP A 132 11.52 36.67 -22.51
C ASP A 132 10.51 36.46 -23.67
N GLY A 133 9.34 37.09 -23.56
CA GLY A 133 8.20 36.85 -24.46
C GLY A 133 7.40 35.57 -24.21
N ILE A 134 7.78 34.74 -23.22
CA ILE A 134 7.05 33.52 -22.79
C ILE A 134 6.98 33.48 -21.25
N ASN A 135 6.10 34.28 -20.66
CA ASN A 135 5.78 34.20 -19.24
C ASN A 135 4.45 34.91 -18.88
N ASN A 136 4.04 34.82 -17.62
CA ASN A 136 2.77 35.40 -17.16
C ASN A 136 2.66 36.93 -17.31
N ASN A 137 3.77 37.65 -17.48
CA ASN A 137 3.79 39.11 -17.65
C ASN A 137 4.10 39.53 -19.10
N ASP A 138 4.51 38.59 -19.96
CA ASP A 138 4.93 38.85 -21.33
C ASP A 138 4.69 37.61 -22.21
N CYS A 139 3.68 37.71 -23.07
CA CYS A 139 3.29 36.66 -24.03
C CYS A 139 3.68 37.02 -25.48
N SER A 140 4.57 37.99 -25.68
CA SER A 140 4.84 38.59 -26.99
C SER A 140 5.40 37.63 -28.05
N ASN A 141 6.02 36.53 -27.65
CA ASN A 141 6.54 35.50 -28.57
C ASN A 141 5.54 34.38 -28.86
N LEU A 142 4.44 34.24 -28.11
CA LEU A 142 3.54 33.09 -28.23
C LEU A 142 2.84 33.01 -29.59
N GLY A 143 2.38 34.13 -30.14
CA GLY A 143 1.73 34.13 -31.46
C GLY A 143 2.63 33.58 -32.56
N ARG A 144 3.89 34.05 -32.60
CA ARG A 144 4.89 33.57 -33.57
C ARG A 144 5.18 32.07 -33.39
N MET A 145 5.29 31.61 -32.16
CA MET A 145 5.53 30.19 -31.86
C MET A 145 4.38 29.30 -32.36
N VAL A 146 3.14 29.64 -31.97
CA VAL A 146 1.95 28.88 -32.35
C VAL A 146 1.76 28.88 -33.87
N GLU A 147 2.00 30.01 -34.54
CA GLU A 147 1.99 30.10 -36.01
C GLU A 147 3.02 29.17 -36.65
N THR A 148 4.23 29.06 -36.11
CA THR A 148 5.23 28.09 -36.59
C THR A 148 4.73 26.65 -36.45
N VAL A 149 4.09 26.28 -35.33
CA VAL A 149 3.52 24.93 -35.15
C VAL A 149 2.43 24.64 -36.18
N ILE A 150 1.57 25.63 -36.47
CA ILE A 150 0.52 25.54 -37.50
C ILE A 150 1.14 25.37 -38.90
N GLU A 151 2.19 26.14 -39.23
CA GLU A 151 2.88 26.06 -40.53
C GLU A 151 3.47 24.68 -40.82
N TYR A 152 3.94 23.96 -39.79
CA TYR A 152 4.44 22.59 -39.93
C TYR A 152 3.33 21.54 -40.08
N GLY A 153 2.07 21.92 -39.81
CA GLY A 153 0.88 21.11 -40.02
C GLY A 153 0.28 20.51 -38.74
N PHE A 154 0.65 21.00 -37.56
CA PHE A 154 0.23 20.42 -36.27
C PHE A 154 -0.84 21.24 -35.52
N GLY A 155 -1.49 22.19 -36.18
CA GLY A 155 -2.47 23.09 -35.54
C GLY A 155 -3.65 22.39 -34.86
N ASP A 156 -4.06 21.22 -35.36
CA ASP A 156 -5.20 20.46 -34.85
C ASP A 156 -4.80 19.37 -33.83
N GLU A 157 -3.51 19.05 -33.73
CA GLU A 157 -3.03 17.87 -32.99
C GLU A 157 -2.08 18.19 -31.86
N ALA A 158 -1.19 19.19 -32.02
CA ALA A 158 -0.19 19.53 -31.02
C ALA A 158 -0.82 19.98 -29.70
N ILE A 159 -0.16 19.63 -28.60
CA ILE A 159 -0.55 20.04 -27.26
C ILE A 159 0.49 21.03 -26.73
N ILE A 160 0.02 22.16 -26.20
CA ILE A 160 0.87 23.08 -25.43
C ILE A 160 0.56 22.94 -23.95
N ASN A 161 1.59 22.79 -23.13
CA ASN A 161 1.45 22.71 -21.68
C ASN A 161 2.35 23.72 -20.97
N THR A 162 1.92 24.20 -19.79
CA THR A 162 2.74 25.00 -18.86
C THR A 162 1.97 25.25 -17.56
N SER A 163 2.66 25.66 -16.49
CA SER A 163 2.06 26.18 -15.26
C SER A 163 1.72 27.68 -15.34
N MET A 164 2.12 28.35 -16.43
CA MET A 164 1.90 29.79 -16.65
C MET A 164 0.50 30.07 -17.24
N ARG A 165 -0.50 30.22 -16.36
CA ARG A 165 -1.91 30.42 -16.73
C ARG A 165 -2.16 31.53 -17.76
N ASN A 166 -1.44 32.65 -17.70
CA ASN A 166 -1.65 33.74 -18.66
C ASN A 166 -1.14 33.38 -20.06
N CYS A 167 -0.14 32.50 -20.17
CA CYS A 167 0.30 31.97 -21.47
C CYS A 167 -0.75 31.04 -22.06
N LEU A 168 -1.28 30.09 -21.27
CA LEU A 168 -2.38 29.21 -21.70
C LEU A 168 -3.63 30.03 -22.10
N LYS A 169 -3.99 31.02 -21.27
CA LYS A 169 -5.11 31.91 -21.57
C LYS A 169 -4.89 32.71 -22.86
N TYR A 170 -3.67 33.22 -23.09
CA TYR A 170 -3.34 33.88 -24.34
C TYR A 170 -3.57 32.96 -25.55
N VAL A 171 -3.10 31.71 -25.48
CA VAL A 171 -3.31 30.75 -26.58
C VAL A 171 -4.80 30.44 -26.75
N ARG A 172 -5.54 30.16 -25.67
CA ARG A 172 -6.99 29.89 -25.75
C ARG A 172 -7.77 31.07 -26.34
N ASP A 173 -7.44 32.31 -25.97
CA ASP A 173 -8.15 33.50 -26.44
C ASP A 173 -7.87 33.81 -27.94
N ASN A 174 -6.70 33.43 -28.47
CA ASN A 174 -6.28 33.75 -29.85
C ASN A 174 -6.33 32.56 -30.82
N TYR A 175 -6.24 31.33 -30.31
CA TYR A 175 -6.24 30.06 -31.05
C TYR A 175 -7.18 29.08 -30.34
N PRO A 176 -8.51 29.30 -30.42
CA PRO A 176 -9.50 28.65 -29.56
C PRO A 176 -9.64 27.14 -29.76
N ASP A 177 -9.12 26.58 -30.85
CA ASP A 177 -9.18 25.15 -31.15
C ASP A 177 -7.90 24.40 -30.73
N PHE A 178 -6.85 25.13 -30.30
CA PHE A 178 -5.57 24.51 -29.91
C PHE A 178 -5.74 23.69 -28.63
N LYS A 179 -5.08 22.52 -28.56
CA LYS A 179 -5.14 21.65 -27.37
C LYS A 179 -4.16 22.16 -26.30
N LEU A 180 -4.66 22.30 -25.09
CA LEU A 180 -3.94 22.91 -23.98
C LEU A 180 -4.04 22.04 -22.73
N MET A 181 -2.94 21.96 -21.98
CA MET A 181 -2.92 21.29 -20.68
C MET A 181 -2.22 22.15 -19.62
N PHE A 182 -2.81 22.20 -18.42
CA PHE A 182 -2.23 22.90 -17.28
C PHE A 182 -1.25 21.99 -16.54
N LEU A 183 0.02 22.38 -16.48
CA LEU A 183 1.06 21.65 -15.75
C LEU A 183 0.94 21.93 -14.25
N CYS A 184 0.68 20.88 -13.46
CA CYS A 184 0.38 21.02 -12.03
C CYS A 184 0.85 19.84 -11.17
N ASN A 185 0.80 20.03 -9.86
CA ASN A 185 0.92 19.00 -8.83
C ASN A 185 -0.37 19.01 -8.00
N THR A 186 -0.32 18.86 -6.67
CA THR A 186 -1.51 18.98 -5.79
C THR A 186 -2.27 20.30 -5.93
N ASN A 187 -1.67 21.33 -6.54
CA ASN A 187 -2.36 22.58 -6.84
C ASN A 187 -3.43 22.48 -7.96
N TRP A 188 -3.62 21.32 -8.60
CA TRP A 188 -4.70 21.10 -9.58
C TRP A 188 -6.08 21.40 -9.01
N GLU A 189 -6.34 21.03 -7.75
CA GLU A 189 -7.65 21.15 -7.09
C GLU A 189 -8.11 22.62 -7.08
N SER A 190 -7.24 23.52 -6.63
CA SER A 190 -7.51 24.96 -6.61
C SER A 190 -7.62 25.62 -7.99
N ASN A 191 -7.33 24.88 -9.07
CA ASN A 191 -7.40 25.37 -10.46
C ASN A 191 -8.40 24.58 -11.32
N PHE A 192 -9.13 23.60 -10.77
CA PHE A 192 -10.08 22.78 -11.51
C PHE A 192 -11.12 23.63 -12.25
N ASP A 193 -11.84 24.49 -11.51
CA ASP A 193 -12.85 25.39 -12.09
C ASP A 193 -12.28 26.28 -13.20
N TRP A 194 -11.05 26.77 -13.01
CA TRP A 194 -10.38 27.61 -14.00
C TRP A 194 -10.05 26.82 -15.28
N CYS A 195 -9.62 25.57 -15.15
CA CYS A 195 -9.38 24.67 -16.28
C CYS A 195 -10.67 24.41 -17.07
N VAL A 196 -11.78 24.11 -16.37
CA VAL A 196 -13.11 23.90 -16.95
C VAL A 196 -13.58 25.14 -17.70
N GLU A 197 -13.56 26.31 -17.06
CA GLU A 197 -13.97 27.58 -17.65
C GLU A 197 -13.21 27.94 -18.93
N ASN A 198 -11.96 27.49 -19.07
CA ASN A 198 -11.10 27.83 -20.21
C ASN A 198 -10.89 26.64 -21.17
N ASN A 199 -11.59 25.53 -20.98
CA ASN A 199 -11.46 24.30 -21.77
C ASN A 199 -9.99 23.82 -21.84
N ILE A 200 -9.34 23.61 -20.70
CA ILE A 200 -7.92 23.24 -20.59
C ILE A 200 -7.80 21.93 -19.80
N GLY A 201 -7.14 20.92 -20.37
CA GLY A 201 -6.88 19.65 -19.67
C GLY A 201 -5.83 19.78 -18.57
N ALA A 202 -5.55 18.71 -17.82
CA ALA A 202 -4.58 18.73 -16.72
C ALA A 202 -3.39 17.81 -16.99
N TYR A 203 -2.18 18.27 -16.71
CA TYR A 203 -0.95 17.49 -16.81
C TYR A 203 -0.27 17.45 -15.44
N ILE A 204 -0.55 16.39 -14.68
CA ILE A 204 -0.37 16.34 -13.23
C ILE A 204 0.86 15.50 -12.85
N GLN A 205 1.60 15.94 -11.84
CA GLN A 205 2.73 15.19 -11.31
C GLN A 205 2.28 13.85 -10.67
N THR A 206 3.03 12.77 -10.90
CA THR A 206 2.84 11.48 -10.23
C THR A 206 2.76 11.65 -8.70
N GLY A 207 1.78 11.00 -8.07
CA GLY A 207 1.56 10.98 -6.62
C GLY A 207 0.75 12.17 -6.09
N CYS A 208 0.18 12.99 -6.97
CA CYS A 208 -0.58 14.19 -6.58
C CYS A 208 -2.09 14.12 -6.83
N PHE A 209 -2.60 12.98 -7.33
CA PHE A 209 -4.01 12.79 -7.71
C PHE A 209 -4.38 11.30 -7.75
N ASP A 210 -5.68 11.03 -7.79
CA ASP A 210 -6.33 9.72 -7.79
C ASP A 210 -7.23 9.51 -9.03
N LYS A 211 -7.96 8.39 -9.09
CA LYS A 211 -8.89 8.09 -10.19
C LYS A 211 -10.05 9.08 -10.24
N GLU A 212 -10.57 9.47 -9.10
CA GLU A 212 -11.67 10.42 -8.95
C GLU A 212 -11.32 11.74 -9.61
N THR A 213 -10.07 12.18 -9.49
CA THR A 213 -9.55 13.35 -10.19
C THR A 213 -9.65 13.19 -11.72
N VAL A 214 -9.23 12.06 -12.27
CA VAL A 214 -9.32 11.80 -13.72
C VAL A 214 -10.78 11.82 -14.19
N VAL A 215 -11.65 11.15 -13.45
CA VAL A 215 -13.10 11.15 -13.70
C VAL A 215 -13.68 12.57 -13.70
N GLN A 216 -13.31 13.41 -12.73
CA GLN A 216 -13.78 14.80 -12.67
C GLN A 216 -13.42 15.62 -13.92
N PHE A 217 -12.22 15.45 -14.47
CA PHE A 217 -11.84 16.13 -15.71
C PHE A 217 -12.54 15.53 -16.93
N HIS A 218 -12.65 14.21 -17.01
CA HIS A 218 -13.35 13.52 -18.11
C HIS A 218 -14.84 13.84 -18.15
N GLU A 219 -15.51 14.02 -17.01
CA GLU A 219 -16.91 14.50 -16.91
C GLU A 219 -17.11 15.87 -17.57
N GLN A 220 -16.04 16.65 -17.75
CA GLN A 220 -16.03 17.96 -18.40
C GLN A 220 -15.47 17.91 -19.84
N ASP A 221 -15.31 16.72 -20.41
CA ASP A 221 -14.67 16.47 -21.72
C ASP A 221 -13.20 16.98 -21.78
N LEU A 222 -12.49 17.00 -20.66
CA LEU A 222 -11.11 17.48 -20.56
C LEU A 222 -10.11 16.33 -20.35
N PRO A 223 -9.00 16.28 -21.10
CA PRO A 223 -8.03 15.20 -20.95
C PRO A 223 -7.11 15.38 -19.75
N VAL A 224 -6.62 14.26 -19.21
CA VAL A 224 -5.65 14.19 -18.12
C VAL A 224 -4.39 13.47 -18.57
N GLY A 225 -3.24 14.05 -18.28
CA GLY A 225 -1.94 13.42 -18.45
C GLY A 225 -1.15 13.39 -17.15
N VAL A 226 -0.19 12.49 -17.06
CA VAL A 226 0.69 12.34 -15.89
C VAL A 226 2.17 12.40 -16.25
N TRP A 227 2.98 13.01 -15.36
CA TRP A 227 4.43 13.06 -15.49
C TRP A 227 5.16 12.87 -14.15
N THR A 228 6.30 12.19 -14.06
CA THR A 228 6.91 11.31 -15.07
C THR A 228 6.82 9.86 -14.59
N VAL A 229 6.28 8.99 -15.42
CA VAL A 229 6.04 7.58 -15.13
C VAL A 229 7.14 6.73 -15.74
N ASN A 230 7.90 6.02 -14.90
CA ASN A 230 9.12 5.33 -15.31
C ASN A 230 9.19 3.87 -14.84
N THR A 231 8.10 3.35 -14.27
CA THR A 231 7.98 1.95 -13.84
C THR A 231 6.69 1.35 -14.39
N GLU A 232 6.69 0.03 -14.63
CA GLU A 232 5.49 -0.70 -15.06
C GLU A 232 4.37 -0.62 -14.01
N ALA A 233 4.71 -0.61 -12.71
CA ALA A 233 3.76 -0.42 -11.62
C ALA A 233 3.03 0.93 -11.72
N ASN A 234 3.76 2.04 -11.88
CA ASN A 234 3.14 3.36 -12.03
C ASN A 234 2.35 3.48 -13.35
N TYR A 235 2.82 2.83 -14.42
CA TYR A 235 2.07 2.77 -15.66
C TYR A 235 0.72 2.06 -15.47
N LYS A 236 0.68 0.93 -14.73
CA LYS A 236 -0.58 0.27 -14.36
C LYS A 236 -1.48 1.21 -13.58
N ILE A 237 -0.97 1.85 -12.52
CA ILE A 237 -1.76 2.75 -11.67
C ILE A 237 -2.43 3.86 -12.49
N TYR A 238 -1.65 4.69 -13.16
CA TYR A 238 -2.19 5.86 -13.87
C TYR A 238 -2.92 5.50 -15.16
N GLY A 239 -2.53 4.41 -15.81
CA GLY A 239 -3.27 3.84 -16.94
C GLY A 239 -4.64 3.33 -16.51
N ASN A 240 -4.74 2.67 -15.34
CA ASN A 240 -6.00 2.17 -14.80
C ASN A 240 -6.88 3.28 -14.21
N TYR A 241 -6.30 4.41 -13.77
CA TYR A 241 -7.08 5.61 -13.45
C TYR A 241 -7.76 6.20 -14.69
N GLY A 242 -7.30 5.85 -15.89
CA GLY A 242 -7.84 6.35 -17.16
C GLY A 242 -7.12 7.57 -17.72
N CYS A 243 -5.87 7.85 -17.32
CA CYS A 243 -5.13 8.98 -17.90
C CYS A 243 -5.04 8.84 -19.43
N ASP A 244 -5.29 9.93 -20.16
CA ASP A 244 -5.17 9.98 -21.63
C ASP A 244 -3.71 9.94 -22.08
N PHE A 245 -2.81 10.52 -21.27
CA PHE A 245 -1.40 10.67 -21.59
C PHE A 245 -0.49 10.26 -20.44
N ILE A 246 0.58 9.53 -20.75
CA ILE A 246 1.60 9.14 -19.76
C ILE A 246 2.97 9.53 -20.31
N ALA A 247 3.65 10.45 -19.62
CA ALA A 247 5.02 10.81 -19.98
C ALA A 247 6.05 9.89 -19.34
N VAL A 248 6.94 9.38 -20.17
CA VAL A 248 7.93 8.35 -19.82
C VAL A 248 9.31 8.76 -20.32
N ASP A 249 10.35 8.40 -19.57
CA ASP A 249 11.74 8.56 -20.05
C ASP A 249 12.20 7.33 -20.87
N TYR A 250 11.95 6.12 -20.35
CA TYR A 250 12.55 4.89 -20.90
C TYR A 250 11.62 3.67 -20.95
N LEU A 251 10.37 3.77 -20.50
CA LEU A 251 9.40 2.69 -20.70
C LEU A 251 9.17 2.53 -22.19
N LYS A 252 9.37 1.34 -22.74
CA LYS A 252 9.10 1.06 -24.15
C LYS A 252 7.63 0.73 -24.34
N THR A 253 7.09 1.00 -25.53
CA THR A 253 5.69 0.63 -25.85
C THR A 253 5.48 -0.88 -25.92
N ASP A 254 6.55 -1.63 -26.14
CA ASP A 254 6.52 -3.08 -26.27
C ASP A 254 6.51 -3.74 -24.89
N ASN A 255 5.62 -4.74 -24.71
CA ASN A 255 5.47 -5.51 -23.47
C ASN A 255 5.05 -4.68 -22.24
N LEU A 256 4.44 -3.51 -22.43
CA LEU A 256 3.76 -2.84 -21.32
C LEU A 256 2.72 -3.78 -20.71
N PRO A 257 2.59 -3.78 -19.37
CA PRO A 257 1.64 -4.64 -18.72
C PRO A 257 0.22 -4.35 -19.19
N GLU A 258 -0.64 -5.36 -19.11
CA GLU A 258 -2.05 -5.16 -19.37
C GLU A 258 -2.64 -4.20 -18.35
N LEU A 259 -3.44 -3.25 -18.86
CA LEU A 259 -4.19 -2.34 -18.03
C LEU A 259 -5.51 -3.01 -17.69
N ASP A 260 -5.85 -2.97 -16.41
CA ASP A 260 -7.12 -3.39 -15.88
C ASP A 260 -7.84 -2.13 -15.36
N PRO A 261 -8.72 -1.50 -16.17
CA PRO A 261 -9.45 -0.30 -15.75
C PRO A 261 -10.39 -0.57 -14.56
N PHE A 262 -10.58 -1.83 -14.17
CA PHE A 262 -11.31 -2.27 -12.99
C PHE A 262 -10.42 -2.43 -11.74
N ALA A 263 -9.09 -2.47 -11.88
CA ALA A 263 -8.17 -2.49 -10.74
C ALA A 263 -8.31 -1.33 -9.72
N PRO A 264 -8.80 -0.12 -10.08
CA PRO A 264 -9.08 0.95 -9.13
C PRO A 264 -10.56 0.99 -8.71
N LEU A 265 -11.26 -0.16 -8.71
CA LEU A 265 -12.59 -0.24 -8.12
C LEU A 265 -12.47 -0.09 -6.61
N VAL A 266 -13.11 0.95 -6.07
CA VAL A 266 -13.29 1.07 -4.61
C VAL A 266 -14.26 -0.02 -4.18
N PRO A 267 -13.95 -0.88 -3.22
CA PRO A 267 -14.89 -1.90 -2.76
C PRO A 267 -16.07 -1.31 -1.98
N ASN A 268 -17.27 -1.87 -2.15
CA ASN A 268 -18.47 -1.47 -1.41
C ASN A 268 -18.31 -1.89 0.05
N ARG A 269 -17.88 -0.95 0.91
CA ARG A 269 -17.60 -1.23 2.34
C ARG A 269 -18.83 -1.22 3.24
N ILE A 270 -19.96 -0.76 2.74
CA ILE A 270 -21.19 -0.67 3.53
C ILE A 270 -21.86 -2.03 3.63
N ASP A 271 -21.98 -2.73 2.50
CA ASP A 271 -22.60 -4.06 2.44
C ASP A 271 -21.62 -5.19 2.68
N TYR A 272 -20.33 -4.93 2.44
CA TYR A 272 -19.23 -5.86 2.66
C TYR A 272 -18.20 -5.16 3.56
N PRO A 273 -18.40 -5.14 4.88
CA PRO A 273 -17.52 -4.41 5.79
C PRO A 273 -16.11 -5.00 5.82
N ASP A 274 -15.16 -4.18 6.24
CA ASP A 274 -13.80 -4.65 6.45
C ASP A 274 -13.75 -5.62 7.64
N HIS A 275 -13.12 -6.76 7.42
CA HIS A 275 -12.81 -7.71 8.47
C HIS A 275 -11.30 -7.76 8.66
N ARG A 276 -10.84 -7.91 9.91
CA ARG A 276 -9.43 -8.16 10.20
C ARG A 276 -9.00 -9.46 9.51
N GLY A 277 -8.06 -9.36 8.58
CA GLY A 277 -7.53 -10.48 7.80
C GLY A 277 -6.26 -10.11 7.03
N ILE A 278 -5.24 -10.96 7.07
CA ILE A 278 -4.06 -10.89 6.20
C ILE A 278 -4.34 -11.81 5.02
N VAL A 279 -4.37 -11.22 3.83
CA VAL A 279 -4.66 -11.93 2.59
C VAL A 279 -3.56 -12.96 2.31
N GLN A 280 -3.97 -14.18 2.02
CA GLN A 280 -3.08 -15.29 1.65
C GLN A 280 -3.22 -15.62 0.16
N GLU A 281 -2.15 -16.11 -0.46
CA GLU A 281 -2.17 -16.53 -1.88
C GLU A 281 -3.06 -17.76 -2.12
N GLU A 282 -3.12 -18.69 -1.16
CA GLU A 282 -3.98 -19.89 -1.23
C GLU A 282 -4.58 -20.17 0.16
N TYR A 283 -5.86 -20.48 0.19
CA TYR A 283 -6.58 -20.88 1.39
C TYR A 283 -6.94 -22.37 1.36
N ALA A 284 -6.89 -23.01 2.54
CA ALA A 284 -7.23 -24.41 2.74
C ALA A 284 -8.47 -24.56 3.65
N PRO A 285 -9.69 -24.69 3.07
CA PRO A 285 -10.90 -24.84 3.85
C PRO A 285 -11.01 -26.22 4.52
N GLU A 286 -11.31 -26.24 5.81
CA GLU A 286 -11.55 -27.46 6.58
C GLU A 286 -13.04 -27.66 6.87
N LEU A 287 -13.56 -28.88 6.63
CA LEU A 287 -14.97 -29.19 6.88
C LEU A 287 -15.27 -29.18 8.38
N GLU A 288 -16.14 -28.29 8.82
CA GLU A 288 -16.63 -28.24 10.19
C GLU A 288 -17.85 -29.17 10.40
N GLY A 289 -18.75 -29.25 9.40
CA GLY A 289 -19.90 -30.12 9.47
C GLY A 289 -20.89 -30.00 8.30
N VAL A 290 -21.82 -30.97 8.24
CA VAL A 290 -22.88 -31.04 7.23
C VAL A 290 -24.23 -31.22 7.92
N ASP A 291 -25.24 -30.48 7.46
CA ASP A 291 -26.60 -30.52 7.97
C ASP A 291 -27.64 -30.81 6.87
N GLY A 292 -28.54 -31.75 7.15
CA GLY A 292 -29.61 -32.18 6.25
C GLY A 292 -30.78 -31.21 6.31
N MET A 293 -30.67 -30.07 5.62
CA MET A 293 -31.77 -29.12 5.50
C MET A 293 -32.90 -29.65 4.60
N PRO A 294 -34.16 -29.19 4.81
CA PRO A 294 -35.27 -29.58 3.94
C PRO A 294 -35.01 -29.22 2.47
N ALA A 295 -34.96 -30.24 1.62
CA ALA A 295 -34.63 -30.16 0.20
C ALA A 295 -35.78 -29.69 -0.70
N ASP A 296 -37.02 -29.96 -0.29
CA ASP A 296 -38.16 -29.89 -1.20
C ASP A 296 -38.59 -28.45 -1.52
N GLY A 297 -38.50 -28.11 -2.81
CA GLY A 297 -39.07 -26.90 -3.42
C GLY A 297 -38.36 -25.61 -3.02
N VAL A 298 -37.04 -25.60 -2.94
CA VAL A 298 -36.25 -24.41 -2.56
C VAL A 298 -36.09 -23.45 -3.75
N LYS A 299 -36.39 -22.16 -3.53
CA LYS A 299 -36.25 -21.07 -4.50
C LYS A 299 -35.01 -20.20 -4.24
N LYS A 300 -34.77 -19.82 -2.98
CA LYS A 300 -33.65 -18.97 -2.56
C LYS A 300 -33.26 -19.28 -1.13
N VAL A 301 -31.96 -19.25 -0.84
CA VAL A 301 -31.42 -19.28 0.52
C VAL A 301 -30.63 -18.00 0.74
N LEU A 302 -30.70 -17.45 1.94
CA LEU A 302 -29.80 -16.40 2.41
C LEU A 302 -29.29 -16.78 3.80
N ILE A 303 -28.03 -16.47 4.08
CA ILE A 303 -27.38 -16.75 5.36
C ILE A 303 -26.86 -15.44 5.93
N TYR A 304 -27.06 -15.22 7.23
CA TYR A 304 -26.48 -14.10 7.97
C TYR A 304 -26.30 -14.49 9.43
N GLY A 305 -25.06 -14.45 9.92
CA GLY A 305 -24.71 -14.91 11.25
C GLY A 305 -25.20 -16.35 11.50
N ASP A 306 -25.97 -16.54 12.57
CA ASP A 306 -26.50 -17.86 12.97
C ASP A 306 -27.83 -18.25 12.28
N ARG A 307 -28.28 -17.47 11.31
CA ARG A 307 -29.60 -17.63 10.67
C ARG A 307 -29.48 -18.03 9.21
N CYS A 308 -30.34 -18.97 8.83
CA CYS A 308 -30.57 -19.36 7.45
C CYS A 308 -32.04 -19.11 7.08
N TYR A 309 -32.26 -18.35 6.01
CA TYR A 309 -33.56 -17.99 5.49
C TYR A 309 -33.82 -18.79 4.22
N GLN A 310 -34.80 -19.68 4.25
CA GLN A 310 -35.14 -20.55 3.12
C GLN A 310 -36.50 -20.16 2.54
N LEU A 311 -36.50 -19.61 1.32
CA LEU A 311 -37.69 -19.34 0.53
C LEU A 311 -38.00 -20.54 -0.37
N LYS A 312 -39.24 -21.03 -0.31
CA LYS A 312 -39.74 -22.10 -1.17
C LYS A 312 -40.46 -21.59 -2.41
N THR A 313 -40.55 -22.42 -3.44
CA THR A 313 -41.24 -22.14 -4.70
C THR A 313 -42.75 -21.91 -4.53
N ASP A 314 -43.34 -22.38 -3.45
CA ASP A 314 -44.75 -22.12 -3.08
C ASP A 314 -44.94 -20.80 -2.31
N GLY A 315 -43.88 -20.02 -2.11
CA GLY A 315 -43.87 -18.76 -1.38
C GLY A 315 -43.77 -18.93 0.14
N THR A 316 -43.55 -20.14 0.65
CA THR A 316 -43.29 -20.39 2.08
C THR A 316 -41.88 -19.97 2.45
N LEU A 317 -41.75 -19.13 3.46
CA LEU A 317 -40.47 -18.74 4.05
C LEU A 317 -40.25 -19.45 5.39
N THR A 318 -39.08 -20.06 5.55
CA THR A 318 -38.66 -20.72 6.80
C THR A 318 -37.42 -20.04 7.36
N VAL A 319 -37.47 -19.66 8.64
CA VAL A 319 -36.29 -19.15 9.36
C VAL A 319 -35.74 -20.27 10.22
N LEU A 320 -34.49 -20.62 9.95
CA LEU A 320 -33.75 -21.66 10.61
C LEU A 320 -32.66 -21.00 11.46
N VAL A 321 -32.54 -21.39 12.74
CA VAL A 321 -31.49 -20.89 13.64
C VAL A 321 -30.55 -22.05 13.95
N LYS A 322 -29.25 -21.79 13.77
CA LYS A 322 -28.20 -22.74 14.07
C LYS A 322 -27.98 -22.81 15.58
N PRO A 323 -27.91 -24.00 16.21
CA PRO A 323 -27.39 -24.11 17.57
C PRO A 323 -25.89 -23.80 17.59
N ALA A 324 -25.39 -23.14 18.64
CA ALA A 324 -23.95 -23.04 18.87
C ALA A 324 -23.33 -24.45 18.99
N GLY A 325 -22.35 -24.77 18.13
CA GLY A 325 -21.64 -26.06 18.08
C GLY A 325 -22.15 -27.06 17.01
N SER A 326 -21.67 -28.32 17.07
CA SER A 326 -21.96 -29.40 16.10
C SER A 326 -23.40 -29.96 16.16
N GLY A 327 -24.36 -29.18 16.66
CA GLY A 327 -25.76 -29.57 16.77
C GLY A 327 -26.54 -29.15 15.52
N GLY A 328 -27.30 -30.08 14.93
CA GLY A 328 -28.10 -29.81 13.74
C GLY A 328 -29.12 -28.68 13.91
N THR A 329 -29.46 -28.02 12.80
CA THR A 329 -30.32 -26.84 12.72
C THR A 329 -31.71 -27.11 13.31
N ARG A 330 -32.24 -26.13 14.06
CA ARG A 330 -33.62 -26.19 14.59
C ARG A 330 -34.45 -25.10 13.93
N ALA A 331 -35.66 -25.44 13.50
CA ALA A 331 -36.63 -24.44 13.07
C ALA A 331 -37.00 -23.56 14.27
N ALA A 332 -36.66 -22.26 14.20
CA ALA A 332 -36.97 -21.31 15.27
C ALA A 332 -38.39 -20.75 15.13
N SER A 333 -38.83 -20.46 13.90
CA SER A 333 -40.18 -19.99 13.58
C SER A 333 -40.47 -20.08 12.08
N ALA A 334 -41.69 -20.50 11.72
CA ALA A 334 -42.20 -20.34 10.36
C ALA A 334 -42.96 -19.00 10.27
N ALA A 335 -42.36 -17.99 9.66
CA ALA A 335 -43.05 -16.75 9.36
C ALA A 335 -43.90 -16.96 8.10
N ARG A 336 -45.23 -16.92 8.24
CA ARG A 336 -46.15 -17.02 7.10
C ARG A 336 -46.56 -15.62 6.66
N VAL A 337 -46.15 -15.22 5.47
CA VAL A 337 -46.65 -14.01 4.80
C VAL A 337 -47.95 -14.35 4.08
N ALA A 338 -49.03 -13.60 4.35
CA ALA A 338 -50.29 -13.76 3.63
C ALA A 338 -50.13 -13.23 2.20
N GLY A 339 -50.44 -14.06 1.18
CA GLY A 339 -50.29 -13.70 -0.24
C GLY A 339 -49.11 -14.38 -0.95
N GLY A 340 -48.20 -15.02 -0.21
CA GLY A 340 -47.02 -15.71 -0.74
C GLY A 340 -45.85 -14.75 -1.01
N VAL A 341 -44.64 -15.15 -0.62
CA VAL A 341 -43.41 -14.38 -0.84
C VAL A 341 -42.86 -14.67 -2.24
N SER A 342 -42.56 -13.63 -3.02
CA SER A 342 -41.96 -13.77 -4.35
C SER A 342 -40.44 -13.83 -4.29
N ASP A 343 -39.79 -12.98 -3.50
CA ASP A 343 -38.34 -13.00 -3.30
C ASP A 343 -37.97 -12.42 -1.93
N ILE A 344 -36.75 -12.68 -1.47
CA ILE A 344 -36.20 -12.20 -0.20
C ILE A 344 -34.86 -11.51 -0.39
N ALA A 345 -34.56 -10.56 0.49
CA ALA A 345 -33.28 -9.85 0.55
C ALA A 345 -32.87 -9.61 2.01
N LEU A 346 -31.58 -9.40 2.22
CA LEU A 346 -31.03 -8.95 3.50
C LEU A 346 -30.43 -7.55 3.29
N SER A 347 -30.57 -6.72 4.31
CA SER A 347 -29.80 -5.48 4.47
C SER A 347 -28.42 -5.79 5.06
N ALA A 348 -27.51 -4.81 5.03
CA ALA A 348 -26.15 -4.96 5.54
C ALA A 348 -26.09 -5.37 7.02
N ASP A 349 -27.07 -4.95 7.84
CA ASP A 349 -27.22 -5.31 9.26
C ASP A 349 -28.04 -6.60 9.49
N GLY A 350 -28.37 -7.33 8.42
CA GLY A 350 -29.00 -8.65 8.50
C GLY A 350 -30.52 -8.64 8.69
N VAL A 351 -31.18 -7.49 8.54
CA VAL A 351 -32.65 -7.44 8.56
C VAL A 351 -33.22 -8.01 7.27
N LEU A 352 -34.19 -8.92 7.44
CA LEU A 352 -34.84 -9.62 6.35
C LEU A 352 -35.96 -8.78 5.73
N PHE A 353 -35.90 -8.64 4.42
CA PHE A 353 -36.95 -8.08 3.58
C PHE A 353 -37.55 -9.16 2.68
N ALA A 354 -38.85 -9.04 2.38
CA ALA A 354 -39.58 -9.95 1.51
C ALA A 354 -40.47 -9.17 0.53
N ALA A 355 -40.30 -9.41 -0.76
CA ALA A 355 -41.26 -8.94 -1.76
C ALA A 355 -42.49 -9.87 -1.76
N ALA A 356 -43.69 -9.29 -1.69
CA ALA A 356 -44.93 -10.04 -1.66
C ALA A 356 -46.07 -9.28 -2.35
N ALA A 357 -47.09 -10.00 -2.81
CA ALA A 357 -48.29 -9.38 -3.35
C ALA A 357 -49.04 -8.59 -2.26
N SER A 358 -49.43 -7.36 -2.58
CA SER A 358 -50.22 -6.47 -1.71
C SER A 358 -51.56 -6.11 -2.36
N ALA A 359 -52.39 -5.32 -1.67
CA ALA A 359 -53.69 -4.89 -2.21
C ALA A 359 -53.55 -4.01 -3.48
N ASP A 360 -52.43 -3.27 -3.57
CA ASP A 360 -52.19 -2.26 -4.61
C ASP A 360 -51.07 -2.67 -5.60
N GLY A 361 -50.58 -3.91 -5.53
CA GLY A 361 -49.54 -4.43 -6.43
C GLY A 361 -48.56 -5.37 -5.72
N VAL A 362 -47.29 -4.99 -5.69
CA VAL A 362 -46.24 -5.68 -4.92
C VAL A 362 -45.75 -4.72 -3.85
N ALA A 363 -45.52 -5.24 -2.64
CA ALA A 363 -44.91 -4.50 -1.55
C ALA A 363 -43.63 -5.18 -1.08
N LEU A 364 -42.69 -4.37 -0.60
CA LEU A 364 -41.57 -4.83 0.19
C LEU A 364 -42.00 -4.87 1.65
N LEU A 365 -41.88 -6.02 2.28
CA LEU A 365 -42.16 -6.24 3.70
C LEU A 365 -40.86 -6.30 4.48
N ARG A 366 -40.81 -5.68 5.67
CA ARG A 366 -39.69 -5.77 6.61
C ARG A 366 -40.04 -6.72 7.76
N TYR A 367 -39.12 -7.61 8.10
CA TYR A 367 -39.26 -8.53 9.23
C TYR A 367 -38.77 -7.85 10.52
N GLY A 368 -39.63 -7.77 11.54
CA GLY A 368 -39.29 -7.26 12.87
C GLY A 368 -39.85 -8.13 14.00
N ASP A 369 -39.89 -7.60 15.21
CA ASP A 369 -40.27 -8.34 16.44
C ASP A 369 -41.66 -8.98 16.38
N GLU A 370 -42.61 -8.31 15.73
CA GLU A 370 -44.00 -8.80 15.57
C GLU A 370 -44.22 -9.60 14.26
N GLY A 371 -43.15 -9.86 13.50
CA GLY A 371 -43.19 -10.51 12.19
C GLY A 371 -43.07 -9.52 11.02
N PHE A 372 -43.63 -9.87 9.87
CA PHE A 372 -43.59 -9.03 8.68
C PHE A 372 -44.58 -7.87 8.77
N SER A 373 -44.10 -6.67 8.48
CA SER A 373 -44.91 -5.46 8.26
C SER A 373 -44.59 -4.87 6.90
N GLU A 374 -45.57 -4.20 6.28
CA GLU A 374 -45.34 -3.50 5.02
C GLU A 374 -44.37 -2.34 5.24
N PHE A 375 -43.27 -2.34 4.47
CA PHE A 375 -42.27 -1.28 4.50
C PHE A 375 -42.60 -0.23 3.44
N LEU A 376 -42.86 -0.66 2.20
CA LEU A 376 -43.30 0.22 1.11
C LEU A 376 -43.88 -0.55 -0.09
N SER A 377 -44.58 0.18 -0.96
CA SER A 377 -45.06 -0.32 -2.25
C SER A 377 -43.98 -0.20 -3.34
N LEU A 378 -43.82 -1.24 -4.16
CA LEU A 378 -42.88 -1.26 -5.28
C LEU A 378 -43.60 -0.91 -6.57
N ASP A 379 -43.39 0.31 -7.06
CA ASP A 379 -44.01 0.80 -8.27
C ASP A 379 -43.60 -0.03 -9.49
N ASP A 380 -44.58 -0.48 -10.28
CA ASP A 380 -44.41 -1.25 -11.53
C ASP A 380 -43.70 -2.61 -11.34
N ALA A 381 -43.60 -3.10 -10.11
CA ALA A 381 -43.10 -4.45 -9.85
C ALA A 381 -44.15 -5.52 -10.23
N VAL A 382 -43.67 -6.65 -10.77
CA VAL A 382 -44.48 -7.83 -11.08
C VAL A 382 -44.42 -8.87 -9.96
N ALA A 383 -45.38 -9.79 -9.92
CA ALA A 383 -45.50 -10.77 -8.83
C ALA A 383 -44.29 -11.71 -8.64
N SER A 384 -43.36 -11.78 -9.60
CA SER A 384 -42.13 -12.58 -9.53
C SER A 384 -40.85 -11.74 -9.40
N THR A 385 -40.99 -10.46 -9.07
CA THR A 385 -39.89 -9.48 -9.02
C THR A 385 -38.75 -9.95 -8.12
N PRO A 386 -37.53 -10.15 -8.66
CA PRO A 386 -36.34 -10.27 -7.83
C PRO A 386 -36.03 -8.94 -7.14
N VAL A 387 -35.50 -9.03 -5.93
CA VAL A 387 -35.15 -7.86 -5.10
C VAL A 387 -33.80 -8.07 -4.40
N CYS A 388 -33.03 -7.01 -4.25
CA CYS A 388 -31.92 -6.93 -3.31
C CYS A 388 -31.91 -5.56 -2.62
N VAL A 389 -31.21 -5.48 -1.49
CA VAL A 389 -31.19 -4.31 -0.62
C VAL A 389 -29.75 -4.05 -0.22
N SER A 390 -29.31 -2.79 -0.30
CA SER A 390 -28.00 -2.32 0.13
C SER A 390 -28.16 -1.32 1.27
N GLY A 391 -27.18 -1.22 2.17
CA GLY A 391 -27.20 -0.35 3.34
C GLY A 391 -27.85 -0.98 4.57
N ALA A 392 -27.71 -0.29 5.70
CA ALA A 392 -28.33 -0.71 6.96
C ALA A 392 -29.84 -0.44 6.94
N SER A 393 -30.59 -1.27 7.66
CA SER A 393 -32.06 -1.24 7.65
C SER A 393 -32.69 0.06 8.18
N ASP A 394 -31.91 0.92 8.82
CA ASP A 394 -32.30 2.21 9.40
C ASP A 394 -31.62 3.43 8.77
N SER A 395 -30.59 3.25 7.93
CA SER A 395 -29.79 4.34 7.40
C SER A 395 -29.16 4.02 6.04
N GLY A 396 -29.27 4.97 5.11
CA GLY A 396 -28.66 4.88 3.79
C GLY A 396 -29.11 3.69 2.94
N LEU A 397 -30.34 3.18 3.13
CA LEU A 397 -30.87 2.02 2.43
C LEU A 397 -31.03 2.29 0.93
N TYR A 398 -30.61 1.37 0.05
CA TYR A 398 -31.00 1.30 -1.36
C TYR A 398 -31.80 0.02 -1.61
N VAL A 399 -32.89 0.10 -2.37
CA VAL A 399 -33.69 -1.06 -2.77
C VAL A 399 -33.64 -1.21 -4.28
N TYR A 400 -33.18 -2.36 -4.76
CA TYR A 400 -33.15 -2.69 -6.18
C TYR A 400 -34.18 -3.75 -6.49
N TYR A 401 -34.94 -3.54 -7.56
CA TYR A 401 -35.97 -4.49 -7.95
C TYR A 401 -36.24 -4.44 -9.45
N MET A 402 -36.70 -5.56 -10.00
CA MET A 402 -37.13 -5.61 -11.41
C MET A 402 -38.56 -5.08 -11.56
N GLY A 403 -38.72 -4.01 -12.34
CA GLY A 403 -40.03 -3.54 -12.82
C GLY A 403 -40.54 -4.35 -14.02
N THR A 404 -41.51 -3.82 -14.76
CA THR A 404 -42.04 -4.50 -15.95
C THR A 404 -41.01 -4.57 -17.08
N ASP A 405 -40.14 -3.57 -17.23
CA ASP A 405 -39.22 -3.40 -18.36
C ASP A 405 -37.78 -3.00 -17.98
N ALA A 406 -37.47 -2.79 -16.69
CA ALA A 406 -36.17 -2.31 -16.23
C ALA A 406 -35.88 -2.68 -14.77
N VAL A 407 -34.60 -2.72 -14.39
CA VAL A 407 -34.19 -2.71 -12.99
C VAL A 407 -34.30 -1.29 -12.44
N ARG A 408 -34.89 -1.15 -11.26
CA ARG A 408 -35.16 0.13 -10.59
C ARG A 408 -34.39 0.22 -9.28
N ARG A 409 -34.07 1.46 -8.85
CA ARG A 409 -33.45 1.74 -7.56
C ARG A 409 -34.28 2.75 -6.77
N LEU A 410 -34.55 2.44 -5.51
CA LEU A 410 -35.08 3.40 -4.54
C LEU A 410 -33.96 3.78 -3.59
N GLU A 411 -33.81 5.08 -3.37
CA GLU A 411 -32.81 5.64 -2.47
C GLU A 411 -33.48 6.34 -1.28
N PHE A 412 -33.00 6.05 -0.08
CA PHE A 412 -33.54 6.55 1.18
C PHE A 412 -32.49 7.38 1.91
N TYR A 413 -32.90 8.54 2.40
CA TYR A 413 -32.07 9.42 3.24
C TYR A 413 -32.74 9.64 4.60
N ASP A 414 -31.92 9.83 5.63
CA ASP A 414 -32.36 10.24 6.96
C ASP A 414 -32.49 11.77 7.00
N GLU A 415 -33.70 12.29 7.24
CA GLU A 415 -33.93 13.74 7.42
C GLU A 415 -33.66 14.22 8.88
N GLY A 416 -33.14 13.34 9.75
CA GLY A 416 -32.64 13.69 11.09
C GLY A 416 -33.62 13.43 12.23
N ASP A 417 -34.67 12.64 12.01
CA ASP A 417 -35.66 12.25 13.02
C ASP A 417 -35.68 10.73 13.32
N GLY A 418 -34.79 9.94 12.70
CA GLY A 418 -34.59 8.53 13.03
C GLY A 418 -35.62 7.57 12.45
N GLU A 419 -36.44 8.02 11.50
CA GLU A 419 -37.35 7.20 10.69
C GLU A 419 -37.12 7.54 9.21
N PRO A 420 -36.83 6.58 8.31
CA PRO A 420 -36.68 6.87 6.88
C PRO A 420 -38.03 7.27 6.28
N GLN A 421 -38.29 8.58 6.08
CA GLN A 421 -39.61 9.09 5.69
C GLN A 421 -39.75 9.54 4.23
N SER A 422 -38.67 9.59 3.44
CA SER A 422 -38.75 9.93 2.01
C SER A 422 -37.86 9.03 1.14
N ALA A 423 -38.49 8.28 0.23
CA ALA A 423 -37.81 7.55 -0.83
C ALA A 423 -37.88 8.36 -2.13
N TYR A 424 -36.75 8.57 -2.78
CA TYR A 424 -36.74 9.03 -4.17
C TYR A 424 -36.64 7.82 -5.09
N LEU A 425 -37.63 7.66 -5.96
CA LEU A 425 -37.51 6.74 -7.09
C LEU A 425 -36.56 7.34 -8.10
N ARG A 426 -35.37 6.74 -8.21
CA ARG A 426 -34.46 6.95 -9.34
C ARG A 426 -34.60 5.75 -10.27
N SER A 427 -35.05 5.99 -11.49
CA SER A 427 -35.38 4.92 -12.44
C SER A 427 -34.92 5.29 -13.83
N ASN A 428 -34.45 4.33 -14.62
CA ASN A 428 -34.63 4.27 -16.08
C ASN A 428 -34.07 2.98 -16.72
N MET A 429 -34.46 2.78 -17.98
CA MET A 429 -34.50 1.50 -18.69
C MET A 429 -33.15 1.05 -19.25
N CYS A 430 -32.82 -0.22 -19.03
CA CYS A 430 -32.00 -0.98 -19.98
C CYS A 430 -32.97 -1.81 -20.85
N GLU A 431 -33.29 -1.32 -22.07
CA GLU A 431 -34.26 -2.00 -22.96
C GLU A 431 -33.91 -3.49 -23.15
N GLY A 432 -34.83 -4.38 -22.77
CA GLY A 432 -34.70 -5.82 -22.98
C GLY A 432 -33.91 -6.57 -21.90
N LEU A 433 -33.54 -5.94 -20.79
CA LEU A 433 -32.92 -6.63 -19.66
C LEU A 433 -33.97 -7.41 -18.85
N GLU A 434 -33.93 -8.74 -18.92
CA GLU A 434 -34.73 -9.62 -18.05
C GLU A 434 -33.86 -10.17 -16.91
N ALA A 435 -34.05 -9.64 -15.69
CA ALA A 435 -33.38 -10.11 -14.48
C ALA A 435 -34.18 -11.24 -13.81
N VAL A 436 -33.51 -12.36 -13.51
CA VAL A 436 -34.11 -13.49 -12.76
C VAL A 436 -33.72 -13.48 -11.28
N ALA A 437 -32.61 -12.83 -10.94
CA ALA A 437 -32.16 -12.58 -9.58
C ALA A 437 -31.24 -11.35 -9.53
N LEU A 438 -31.22 -10.70 -8.37
CA LEU A 438 -30.41 -9.51 -8.09
C LEU A 438 -29.58 -9.74 -6.83
N ALA A 439 -28.38 -9.17 -6.81
CA ALA A 439 -27.51 -9.06 -5.65
C ALA A 439 -26.87 -7.66 -5.62
N VAL A 440 -26.46 -7.24 -4.43
CA VAL A 440 -25.73 -6.00 -4.25
C VAL A 440 -24.37 -6.12 -4.96
N SER A 441 -23.95 -5.06 -5.66
CA SER A 441 -22.60 -5.04 -6.23
C SER A 441 -21.56 -4.94 -5.11
N PRO A 442 -20.44 -5.67 -5.21
CA PRO A 442 -19.38 -5.61 -4.21
C PRO A 442 -18.39 -4.47 -4.44
N PHE A 443 -18.52 -3.71 -5.52
CA PHE A 443 -17.65 -2.58 -5.84
C PHE A 443 -18.39 -1.26 -5.57
N ASP A 444 -19.54 -1.04 -6.18
CA ASP A 444 -20.25 0.24 -6.04
C ASP A 444 -21.71 0.05 -5.67
N ARG A 445 -22.21 0.88 -4.77
CA ARG A 445 -23.63 0.96 -4.43
C ARG A 445 -24.44 1.72 -5.48
N ASP A 446 -23.78 2.35 -6.45
CA ASP A 446 -24.42 2.77 -7.68
C ASP A 446 -24.46 1.64 -8.73
N ASN A 447 -23.97 0.44 -8.39
CA ASN A 447 -24.05 -0.74 -9.25
C ASN A 447 -24.96 -1.83 -8.67
N VAL A 448 -25.42 -2.72 -9.54
CA VAL A 448 -26.23 -3.90 -9.17
C VAL A 448 -25.77 -5.13 -9.96
N LEU A 449 -25.59 -6.24 -9.26
CA LEU A 449 -25.27 -7.52 -9.88
C LEU A 449 -26.55 -8.23 -10.30
N VAL A 450 -26.63 -8.57 -11.59
CA VAL A 450 -27.83 -9.13 -12.23
C VAL A 450 -27.54 -10.53 -12.76
N LYS A 451 -28.37 -11.50 -12.39
CA LYS A 451 -28.50 -12.75 -13.15
C LYS A 451 -29.53 -12.57 -14.24
N ARG A 452 -29.11 -12.75 -15.49
CA ARG A 452 -29.93 -12.60 -16.69
C ARG A 452 -30.76 -13.86 -16.94
N ALA A 453 -31.81 -13.74 -17.76
CA ALA A 453 -32.69 -14.85 -18.12
C ALA A 453 -31.98 -16.04 -18.83
N ASP A 454 -30.83 -15.80 -19.47
CA ASP A 454 -30.00 -16.86 -20.06
C ASP A 454 -29.10 -17.58 -19.04
N GLY A 455 -29.09 -17.13 -17.79
CA GLY A 455 -28.30 -17.68 -16.69
C GLY A 455 -26.97 -16.97 -16.45
N SER A 456 -26.51 -16.13 -17.38
CA SER A 456 -25.26 -15.37 -17.24
C SER A 456 -25.37 -14.27 -16.17
N PHE A 457 -24.21 -13.88 -15.62
CA PHE A 457 -24.10 -12.80 -14.64
C PHE A 457 -23.47 -11.57 -15.27
N ALA A 458 -23.95 -10.40 -14.88
CA ALA A 458 -23.37 -9.13 -15.27
C ALA A 458 -23.65 -8.06 -14.22
N GLU A 459 -22.75 -7.11 -14.09
CA GLU A 459 -22.90 -5.94 -13.25
C GLU A 459 -23.36 -4.77 -14.11
N TYR A 460 -24.32 -4.00 -13.60
CA TYR A 460 -24.84 -2.81 -14.26
C TYR A 460 -24.67 -1.60 -13.35
N SER A 461 -24.33 -0.46 -13.93
CA SER A 461 -24.13 0.81 -13.24
C SER A 461 -25.27 1.77 -13.54
N PHE A 462 -25.80 2.39 -12.48
CA PHE A 462 -26.64 3.56 -12.57
C PHE A 462 -25.73 4.78 -12.75
N ASP A 463 -26.02 5.65 -13.70
CA ASP A 463 -25.29 6.92 -13.82
C ASP A 463 -25.45 7.80 -12.55
N ARG A 464 -24.59 8.80 -12.38
CA ARG A 464 -24.53 9.64 -11.16
C ARG A 464 -25.80 10.46 -10.93
N GLU A 465 -26.61 10.69 -11.97
CA GLU A 465 -27.95 11.27 -11.85
C GLU A 465 -29.04 10.24 -11.51
N GLY A 466 -28.76 8.93 -11.62
CA GLY A 466 -29.65 7.80 -11.37
C GLY A 466 -30.75 7.64 -12.43
N LEU A 467 -30.50 8.13 -13.64
CA LEU A 467 -31.39 8.27 -14.77
C LEU A 467 -31.08 7.33 -15.94
N ASP A 468 -30.04 6.51 -15.93
CA ASP A 468 -29.87 5.44 -16.94
C ASP A 468 -29.11 4.25 -16.33
N LEU A 469 -29.46 3.04 -16.77
CA LEU A 469 -28.79 1.80 -16.38
C LEU A 469 -27.97 1.27 -17.56
N SER A 470 -26.67 1.11 -17.38
CA SER A 470 -25.76 0.64 -18.42
C SER A 470 -24.96 -0.59 -17.96
N LEU A 471 -24.58 -1.45 -18.91
CA LEU A 471 -23.72 -2.59 -18.63
C LEU A 471 -22.36 -2.07 -18.15
N PHE A 472 -22.01 -2.39 -16.90
CA PHE A 472 -20.71 -2.07 -16.34
C PHE A 472 -19.67 -3.11 -16.78
N MET A 473 -19.95 -4.38 -16.51
CA MET A 473 -19.12 -5.50 -16.99
C MET A 473 -19.93 -6.81 -17.03
N ASP A 474 -19.58 -7.70 -17.95
CA ASP A 474 -20.01 -9.10 -17.87
C ASP A 474 -19.15 -9.84 -16.84
N VAL A 475 -19.70 -10.86 -16.19
CA VAL A 475 -18.95 -11.75 -15.29
C VAL A 475 -18.50 -12.98 -16.09
N PRO A 476 -17.22 -13.40 -16.00
CA PRO A 476 -16.71 -14.56 -16.74
C PRO A 476 -17.40 -15.87 -16.34
N GLU A 477 -18.04 -16.54 -17.31
CA GLU A 477 -18.76 -17.81 -17.09
C GLU A 477 -17.81 -18.96 -16.71
N GLU A 478 -16.57 -18.91 -17.19
CA GLU A 478 -15.52 -19.87 -16.86
C GLU A 478 -15.12 -19.87 -15.38
N VAL A 479 -15.24 -18.72 -14.72
CA VAL A 479 -14.98 -18.56 -13.28
C VAL A 479 -16.27 -18.70 -12.48
N PHE A 480 -17.39 -18.13 -12.97
CA PHE A 480 -18.69 -18.15 -12.31
C PHE A 480 -19.76 -18.79 -13.21
N PRO A 481 -19.91 -20.13 -13.15
CA PRO A 481 -20.81 -20.86 -14.04
C PRO A 481 -22.29 -20.56 -13.80
N VAL A 482 -23.11 -20.65 -14.84
CA VAL A 482 -24.53 -20.26 -14.84
C VAL A 482 -25.44 -21.10 -13.92
N GLU A 483 -24.97 -22.27 -13.48
CA GLU A 483 -25.70 -23.20 -12.61
C GLU A 483 -25.93 -22.65 -11.19
N GLN A 484 -25.01 -21.85 -10.67
CA GLN A 484 -25.17 -21.26 -9.34
C GLN A 484 -26.32 -20.24 -9.34
N SER A 485 -27.01 -20.09 -8.22
CA SER A 485 -28.21 -19.25 -8.17
C SER A 485 -27.91 -17.76 -8.27
N MET A 486 -26.92 -17.29 -7.50
CA MET A 486 -26.37 -15.94 -7.47
C MET A 486 -24.93 -15.99 -6.95
N ILE A 487 -24.16 -14.96 -7.24
CA ILE A 487 -22.85 -14.71 -6.64
C ILE A 487 -23.09 -13.96 -5.32
N HIS A 488 -22.47 -14.42 -4.25
CA HIS A 488 -22.53 -13.82 -2.92
C HIS A 488 -21.13 -13.43 -2.47
N PRO A 489 -20.73 -12.17 -2.68
CA PRO A 489 -19.45 -11.67 -2.25
C PRO A 489 -19.34 -11.57 -0.71
N PHE A 490 -18.11 -11.56 -0.22
CA PHE A 490 -17.75 -11.24 1.16
C PHE A 490 -16.33 -10.67 1.19
N ARG A 491 -15.92 -10.01 2.27
CA ARG A 491 -14.58 -9.42 2.41
C ARG A 491 -13.78 -10.13 3.49
N TYR A 492 -12.48 -10.26 3.28
CA TYR A 492 -11.52 -10.67 4.31
C TYR A 492 -10.22 -9.86 4.13
N GLY A 493 -9.83 -9.08 5.14
CA GLY A 493 -8.80 -8.06 4.98
C GLY A 493 -9.23 -6.99 3.98
N ALA A 494 -8.30 -6.56 3.12
CA ALA A 494 -8.58 -5.67 2.00
C ALA A 494 -9.15 -6.39 0.77
N ALA A 495 -9.14 -7.72 0.74
CA ALA A 495 -9.53 -8.51 -0.42
C ALA A 495 -11.01 -8.88 -0.39
N LEU A 496 -11.59 -8.88 -1.58
CA LEU A 496 -12.97 -9.23 -1.83
C LEU A 496 -13.04 -10.62 -2.46
N TYR A 497 -13.87 -11.49 -1.90
CA TYR A 497 -13.99 -12.88 -2.32
C TYR A 497 -15.43 -13.22 -2.70
N ALA A 498 -15.58 -14.25 -3.52
CA ALA A 498 -16.86 -14.90 -3.77
C ALA A 498 -16.67 -16.42 -3.93
N LEU A 499 -17.77 -17.18 -3.83
CA LEU A 499 -17.76 -18.61 -4.10
C LEU A 499 -18.25 -18.87 -5.52
N SER A 500 -17.41 -19.54 -6.31
CA SER A 500 -17.80 -20.14 -7.58
C SER A 500 -18.36 -21.53 -7.32
N VAL A 501 -19.51 -21.85 -7.91
CA VAL A 501 -20.13 -23.16 -7.76
C VAL A 501 -20.57 -23.73 -9.10
N ARG A 502 -20.27 -25.01 -9.33
CA ARG A 502 -20.73 -25.76 -10.50
C ARG A 502 -21.10 -27.19 -10.17
N ARG A 503 -21.62 -27.91 -11.17
CA ARG A 503 -21.76 -29.37 -11.11
C ARG A 503 -20.65 -30.05 -11.91
N ASP A 504 -20.09 -31.12 -11.36
CA ASP A 504 -19.18 -31.99 -12.12
C ASP A 504 -19.96 -32.94 -13.06
N ASP A 505 -19.23 -33.73 -13.85
CA ASP A 505 -19.81 -34.73 -14.76
C ASP A 505 -20.66 -35.80 -14.05
N ALA A 506 -20.49 -35.97 -12.74
CA ALA A 506 -21.27 -36.86 -11.89
C ALA A 506 -22.47 -36.17 -11.23
N GLY A 507 -22.69 -34.88 -11.49
CA GLY A 507 -23.78 -34.06 -10.95
C GLY A 507 -23.49 -33.45 -9.57
N LYS A 508 -22.31 -33.69 -9.00
CA LYS A 508 -21.93 -33.22 -7.66
C LYS A 508 -21.63 -31.74 -7.65
N ALA A 509 -22.03 -31.06 -6.58
CA ALA A 509 -21.66 -29.68 -6.37
C ALA A 509 -20.17 -29.56 -6.04
N VAL A 510 -19.46 -28.74 -6.83
CA VAL A 510 -18.04 -28.40 -6.65
C VAL A 510 -17.93 -26.90 -6.42
N PHE A 511 -17.32 -26.52 -5.30
CA PHE A 511 -17.15 -25.14 -4.88
C PHE A 511 -15.68 -24.75 -4.93
N ARG A 512 -15.42 -23.47 -5.18
CA ARG A 512 -14.09 -22.85 -5.10
C ARG A 512 -14.24 -21.43 -4.55
N MET A 513 -13.31 -21.00 -3.71
CA MET A 513 -13.18 -19.60 -3.31
C MET A 513 -12.39 -18.85 -4.39
N VAL A 514 -12.89 -17.67 -4.74
CA VAL A 514 -12.37 -16.85 -5.84
C VAL A 514 -12.11 -15.45 -5.29
N ASP A 515 -10.89 -14.95 -5.47
CA ASP A 515 -10.53 -13.56 -5.26
C ASP A 515 -11.08 -12.73 -6.43
N ILE A 516 -11.87 -11.71 -6.10
CA ILE A 516 -12.48 -10.77 -7.05
C ILE A 516 -12.08 -9.32 -6.72
N THR A 517 -11.01 -9.12 -5.96
CA THR A 517 -10.55 -7.80 -5.47
C THR A 517 -10.31 -6.82 -6.61
N GLY A 518 -9.72 -7.28 -7.70
CA GLY A 518 -9.49 -6.45 -8.90
C GLY A 518 -10.71 -6.30 -9.82
N GLY A 519 -11.87 -6.85 -9.47
CA GLY A 519 -13.02 -6.96 -10.37
C GLY A 519 -13.36 -8.40 -10.78
N PHE A 520 -14.54 -8.62 -11.36
CA PHE A 520 -14.93 -9.94 -11.85
C PHE A 520 -14.08 -10.44 -13.03
N GLN A 521 -13.44 -9.55 -13.79
CA GLN A 521 -12.61 -9.91 -14.96
C GLN A 521 -11.21 -10.40 -14.55
N SER A 522 -10.73 -10.01 -13.38
CA SER A 522 -9.46 -10.45 -12.78
C SER A 522 -9.67 -11.53 -11.72
N ALA A 523 -10.81 -12.22 -11.78
CA ALA A 523 -11.19 -13.19 -10.78
C ALA A 523 -10.28 -14.43 -10.78
N GLU A 524 -9.62 -14.71 -9.65
CA GLU A 524 -8.67 -15.81 -9.51
C GLU A 524 -9.10 -16.82 -8.45
N VAL A 525 -8.93 -18.11 -8.74
CA VAL A 525 -9.25 -19.18 -7.77
C VAL A 525 -8.15 -19.25 -6.72
N VAL A 526 -8.53 -19.06 -5.44
CA VAL A 526 -7.62 -19.02 -4.29
C VAL A 526 -7.86 -20.16 -3.29
N SER A 527 -8.58 -21.20 -3.71
CA SER A 527 -8.74 -22.41 -2.89
C SER A 527 -8.73 -23.67 -3.76
N GLN A 528 -8.45 -24.79 -3.10
CA GLN A 528 -8.70 -26.11 -3.67
C GLN A 528 -10.21 -26.34 -3.89
N GLU A 529 -10.54 -27.33 -4.73
CA GLU A 529 -11.94 -27.73 -4.95
C GLU A 529 -12.55 -28.33 -3.69
N ILE A 530 -13.72 -27.82 -3.32
CA ILE A 530 -14.49 -28.29 -2.18
C ILE A 530 -15.68 -29.09 -2.69
N VAL A 531 -15.77 -30.37 -2.31
CA VAL A 531 -16.85 -31.28 -2.71
C VAL A 531 -17.57 -31.78 -1.45
N PRO A 532 -18.53 -31.01 -0.92
CA PRO A 532 -19.14 -31.30 0.37
C PRO A 532 -20.16 -32.46 0.36
N PHE A 533 -20.69 -32.83 -0.80
CA PHE A 533 -21.81 -33.76 -0.92
C PHE A 533 -21.47 -34.95 -1.83
N GLU A 534 -21.83 -36.15 -1.38
CA GLU A 534 -21.59 -37.39 -2.15
C GLU A 534 -22.58 -37.57 -3.31
N ASP A 535 -23.79 -37.02 -3.18
CA ASP A 535 -24.89 -37.07 -4.16
C ASP A 535 -25.23 -35.65 -4.66
N GLY A 536 -25.67 -35.54 -5.93
CA GLY A 536 -26.11 -34.28 -6.54
C GLY A 536 -27.44 -34.38 -7.28
N GLY A 537 -28.20 -33.29 -7.35
CA GLY A 537 -29.51 -33.20 -7.99
C GLY A 537 -29.74 -31.92 -8.79
N GLU A 538 -30.87 -31.78 -9.51
CA GLU A 538 -31.14 -30.65 -10.43
C GLU A 538 -31.73 -29.40 -9.73
N GLY A 539 -31.17 -29.00 -8.59
CA GLY A 539 -31.77 -27.97 -7.74
C GLY A 539 -30.91 -26.73 -7.44
N TYR A 540 -31.43 -25.87 -6.56
CA TYR A 540 -30.81 -24.62 -6.11
C TYR A 540 -29.44 -24.86 -5.48
N LEU A 541 -28.46 -24.04 -5.89
CA LEU A 541 -27.06 -24.13 -5.52
C LEU A 541 -26.54 -22.74 -5.15
N ALA A 542 -25.90 -22.62 -3.99
CA ALA A 542 -25.34 -21.34 -3.53
C ALA A 542 -24.17 -21.55 -2.55
N GLY A 543 -23.23 -20.62 -2.57
CA GLY A 543 -22.18 -20.51 -1.57
C GLY A 543 -22.25 -19.13 -0.90
N PHE A 544 -22.00 -19.06 0.40
CA PHE A 544 -21.89 -17.81 1.16
C PHE A 544 -20.59 -17.81 1.95
N GLY A 545 -19.94 -16.66 2.06
CA GLY A 545 -18.83 -16.44 2.98
C GLY A 545 -19.24 -15.52 4.12
N ASP A 546 -18.64 -15.72 5.28
CA ASP A 546 -18.77 -14.88 6.46
C ASP A 546 -17.42 -14.84 7.19
N VAL A 547 -17.13 -13.77 7.92
CA VAL A 547 -15.87 -13.65 8.67
C VAL A 547 -16.15 -13.30 10.11
N GLU A 548 -15.67 -14.14 11.03
CA GLU A 548 -15.87 -13.98 12.46
C GLU A 548 -14.56 -14.30 13.21
N ASN A 549 -14.08 -13.36 14.01
CA ASN A 549 -12.84 -13.47 14.80
C ASN A 549 -11.59 -13.85 13.96
N GLY A 550 -11.46 -13.29 12.76
CA GLY A 550 -10.35 -13.57 11.85
C GLY A 550 -10.46 -14.90 11.09
N PHE A 551 -11.47 -15.72 11.36
CA PHE A 551 -11.74 -16.94 10.60
C PHE A 551 -12.69 -16.66 9.45
N ILE A 552 -12.42 -17.26 8.29
CA ILE A 552 -13.35 -17.27 7.16
C ILE A 552 -14.23 -18.51 7.28
N TYR A 553 -15.54 -18.32 7.25
CA TYR A 553 -16.53 -19.39 7.24
C TYR A 553 -17.21 -19.46 5.88
N LEU A 554 -17.14 -20.64 5.25
CA LEU A 554 -17.82 -20.89 3.98
C LEU A 554 -19.04 -21.77 4.21
N TYR A 555 -20.18 -21.36 3.69
CA TYR A 555 -21.46 -22.05 3.78
C TYR A 555 -21.88 -22.51 2.38
N LEU A 556 -21.85 -23.82 2.16
CA LEU A 556 -22.03 -24.43 0.85
C LEU A 556 -23.38 -25.17 0.84
N TYR A 557 -24.31 -24.75 -0.01
CA TYR A 557 -25.68 -25.26 -0.02
C TYR A 557 -26.03 -25.94 -1.34
N ASP A 558 -26.50 -27.18 -1.28
CA ASP A 558 -27.18 -27.88 -2.38
C ASP A 558 -28.56 -28.33 -1.92
N SER A 559 -29.61 -27.87 -2.60
CA SER A 559 -30.98 -28.27 -2.28
C SER A 559 -31.24 -29.78 -2.32
N SER A 560 -30.44 -30.61 -3.01
CA SER A 560 -30.61 -32.07 -2.96
C SER A 560 -29.95 -32.74 -1.74
N ALA A 561 -29.03 -32.05 -1.06
CA ALA A 561 -28.17 -32.66 -0.04
C ALA A 561 -28.22 -31.96 1.32
N GLY A 562 -28.25 -30.62 1.34
CA GLY A 562 -28.28 -29.82 2.55
C GLY A 562 -27.26 -28.67 2.55
N LEU A 563 -26.78 -28.33 3.75
CA LEU A 563 -25.84 -27.25 4.00
C LEU A 563 -24.55 -27.81 4.61
N ALA A 564 -23.40 -27.50 4.04
CA ALA A 564 -22.08 -27.78 4.63
C ALA A 564 -21.41 -26.49 5.09
N ARG A 565 -20.65 -26.54 6.18
CA ARG A 565 -19.83 -25.42 6.67
C ARG A 565 -18.37 -25.81 6.68
N TYR A 566 -17.54 -24.93 6.14
CA TYR A 566 -16.09 -24.99 6.21
C TYR A 566 -15.57 -23.80 7.01
N VAL A 567 -14.41 -23.98 7.61
CA VAL A 567 -13.66 -22.93 8.30
C VAL A 567 -12.27 -22.84 7.68
N ILE A 568 -11.75 -21.63 7.58
CA ILE A 568 -10.36 -21.35 7.22
C ILE A 568 -9.81 -20.51 8.38
N GLU A 569 -8.70 -20.96 8.96
CA GLU A 569 -7.95 -20.16 9.93
C GLU A 569 -7.28 -19.01 9.20
N GLY A 570 -7.67 -17.79 9.54
CA GLY A 570 -7.06 -16.59 8.99
C GLY A 570 -6.01 -16.01 9.94
N GLU A 571 -5.17 -15.12 9.41
CA GLU A 571 -4.26 -14.29 10.20
C GLU A 571 -4.86 -12.89 10.31
N GLU A 572 -4.76 -12.19 11.45
CA GLU A 572 -5.25 -10.82 11.57
C GLU A 572 -4.09 -9.82 11.45
N PRO A 573 -4.28 -8.69 10.74
CA PRO A 573 -3.29 -7.62 10.73
C PRO A 573 -3.23 -6.98 12.11
N GLU A 574 -2.01 -6.74 12.56
CA GLU A 574 -1.77 -6.13 13.85
C GLU A 574 -1.98 -4.60 13.76
N GLY A 575 -2.78 -4.05 14.69
CA GLY A 575 -2.89 -2.61 14.92
C GLY A 575 -4.26 -2.03 14.58
N ASN A 576 -4.31 -0.75 14.21
CA ASN A 576 -5.51 -0.15 13.64
C ASN A 576 -5.70 -0.65 12.19
N ILE A 577 -6.94 -0.74 11.73
CA ILE A 577 -7.29 -1.14 10.34
C ILE A 577 -8.15 -0.08 9.63
N GLY A 578 -8.51 1.00 10.33
CA GLY A 578 -9.25 2.14 9.79
C GLY A 578 -8.33 3.32 9.50
N GLU A 579 -8.90 4.52 9.48
CA GLU A 579 -8.14 5.77 9.29
C GLU A 579 -7.00 5.89 10.32
N VAL A 580 -5.79 6.19 9.85
CA VAL A 580 -4.58 6.31 10.65
C VAL A 580 -4.23 7.79 10.93
N ASP A 581 -3.68 8.06 12.11
CA ASP A 581 -3.08 9.35 12.48
C ASP A 581 -1.65 9.10 12.98
N PHE A 582 -0.73 8.94 12.03
CA PHE A 582 0.68 8.69 12.36
C PHE A 582 1.35 9.91 12.99
N ARG A 583 1.93 9.72 14.17
CA ARG A 583 2.64 10.74 14.95
C ARG A 583 4.04 10.31 15.29
N LEU A 584 4.93 11.30 15.35
CA LEU A 584 6.33 11.13 15.72
C LEU A 584 6.69 12.07 16.88
N GLU A 585 7.34 11.54 17.90
CA GLU A 585 7.86 12.31 19.03
C GLU A 585 9.33 11.95 19.28
N LYS A 586 10.22 12.95 19.33
CA LYS A 586 11.60 12.73 19.78
C LYS A 586 11.64 12.60 21.29
N LEU A 587 12.08 11.44 21.79
CA LEU A 587 12.16 11.15 23.22
C LEU A 587 13.43 11.71 23.84
N TRP A 588 14.59 11.45 23.22
CA TRP A 588 15.88 11.98 23.65
C TRP A 588 16.93 11.89 22.53
N SER A 589 18.01 12.66 22.65
CA SER A 589 19.11 12.66 21.70
C SER A 589 20.43 13.12 22.32
N PHE A 590 21.54 12.60 21.80
CA PHE A 590 22.90 13.08 22.04
C PHE A 590 23.51 13.45 20.69
N THR A 591 23.72 14.74 20.45
CA THR A 591 24.09 15.27 19.14
C THR A 591 25.07 16.42 19.24
N ASP A 592 25.84 16.63 18.17
CA ASP A 592 26.70 17.81 18.05
C ASP A 592 25.90 19.11 17.94
N ASN A 593 24.74 19.10 17.26
CA ASN A 593 23.88 20.29 17.16
C ASN A 593 23.31 20.73 18.52
N GLU A 594 23.06 19.79 19.43
CA GLU A 594 22.58 20.07 20.80
C GLU A 594 23.72 20.32 21.80
N GLY A 595 24.99 20.18 21.37
CA GLY A 595 26.16 20.39 22.22
C GLY A 595 26.39 19.28 23.26
N ASN A 596 25.78 18.11 23.08
CA ASN A 596 25.87 16.94 23.95
C ASN A 596 26.29 15.66 23.19
N ALA A 597 27.09 15.82 22.13
CA ALA A 597 27.51 14.72 21.26
C ALA A 597 28.10 13.54 22.07
N PRO A 598 27.75 12.29 21.73
CA PRO A 598 28.32 11.12 22.37
C PRO A 598 29.81 11.00 21.98
N GLU A 599 30.61 10.44 22.89
CA GLU A 599 32.00 10.11 22.62
C GLU A 599 32.08 8.91 21.65
N HIS A 600 33.25 8.60 21.09
CA HIS A 600 33.49 7.35 20.33
C HIS A 600 32.54 7.02 19.16
N ILE A 601 32.03 8.05 18.46
CA ILE A 601 31.24 7.89 17.23
C ILE A 601 31.91 8.61 16.04
N ASP A 602 33.21 8.43 15.87
CA ASP A 602 34.07 9.26 14.99
C ASP A 602 33.73 9.22 13.49
N GLY A 603 32.84 8.32 13.04
CA GLY A 603 32.48 8.11 11.64
C GLY A 603 33.59 7.52 10.77
N SER A 604 34.81 7.35 11.27
CA SER A 604 35.92 6.69 10.54
C SER A 604 35.98 5.21 10.86
N ASN A 605 35.90 4.87 12.15
CA ASN A 605 36.04 3.52 12.67
C ASN A 605 34.71 3.01 13.21
N ALA A 606 33.91 3.88 13.84
CA ALA A 606 32.57 3.61 14.33
C ALA A 606 31.52 3.86 13.23
N GLN A 607 31.53 3.08 12.15
CA GLN A 607 30.70 3.40 10.97
C GLN A 607 29.28 2.85 10.99
N GLN A 608 29.01 1.77 11.74
CA GLN A 608 27.68 1.15 11.86
C GLN A 608 27.46 0.70 13.32
N GLY A 609 26.21 0.51 13.70
CA GLY A 609 25.80 -0.05 14.98
C GLY A 609 24.48 -0.78 14.85
N GLY A 610 23.91 -1.18 15.97
CA GLY A 610 22.52 -1.64 16.12
C GLY A 610 21.87 -0.96 17.32
N ALA A 611 20.56 -1.09 17.47
CA ALA A 611 19.87 -0.63 18.66
C ALA A 611 18.75 -1.58 19.05
N TYR A 612 18.59 -1.80 20.36
CA TYR A 612 17.53 -2.65 20.91
C TYR A 612 17.29 -2.35 22.39
N LYS A 613 16.02 -2.33 22.82
CA LYS A 613 15.57 -2.10 24.21
C LYS A 613 16.13 -0.82 24.84
N GLY A 614 16.18 0.26 24.07
CA GLY A 614 16.63 1.58 24.54
C GLY A 614 18.13 1.78 24.52
N TYR A 615 18.92 0.82 24.02
CA TYR A 615 20.37 0.90 23.97
C TYR A 615 20.91 0.83 22.53
N PHE A 616 21.93 1.62 22.24
CA PHE A 616 22.71 1.56 21.01
C PHE A 616 23.97 0.73 21.24
N TYR A 617 24.32 -0.12 20.28
CA TYR A 617 25.52 -0.96 20.25
C TYR A 617 26.35 -0.57 19.03
N ILE A 618 27.36 0.28 19.23
CA ILE A 618 28.15 0.87 18.15
C ILE A 618 29.52 0.23 18.10
N ASN A 619 29.86 -0.44 17.00
CA ASN A 619 31.15 -1.11 16.85
C ASN A 619 32.22 -0.14 16.36
N ASP A 620 33.28 0.06 17.15
CA ASP A 620 34.50 0.74 16.72
C ASP A 620 35.57 -0.29 16.35
N CYS A 621 35.88 -0.35 15.05
CA CYS A 621 36.82 -1.34 14.53
C CYS A 621 38.30 -1.07 14.86
N ALA A 622 38.66 0.15 15.26
CA ALA A 622 40.02 0.49 15.66
C ALA A 622 40.26 0.09 17.12
N ASP A 623 39.30 0.38 17.98
CA ASP A 623 39.35 0.02 19.40
C ASP A 623 39.05 -1.47 19.62
N LYS A 624 38.34 -2.10 18.67
CA LYS A 624 37.76 -3.44 18.81
C LYS A 624 36.86 -3.52 20.03
N LEU A 625 36.00 -2.50 20.17
CA LEU A 625 35.03 -2.37 21.24
C LEU A 625 33.67 -2.04 20.64
N ILE A 626 32.62 -2.57 21.27
CA ILE A 626 31.25 -2.13 21.05
C ILE A 626 30.93 -1.15 22.17
N TYR A 627 30.70 0.11 21.83
CA TYR A 627 30.27 1.14 22.78
C TYR A 627 28.75 1.05 22.95
N VAL A 628 28.32 0.94 24.21
CA VAL A 628 26.90 0.80 24.57
C VAL A 628 26.37 2.10 25.14
N TYR A 629 25.38 2.72 24.49
CA TYR A 629 24.77 3.98 24.92
C TYR A 629 23.30 3.79 25.29
N GLY A 630 22.83 4.44 26.34
CA GLY A 630 21.41 4.55 26.68
C GLY A 630 21.01 6.00 26.94
N LYS A 631 19.80 6.22 27.46
CA LYS A 631 19.27 7.56 27.78
C LYS A 631 20.16 8.40 28.72
N ASP A 632 21.00 7.74 29.53
CA ASP A 632 21.90 8.37 30.50
C ASP A 632 23.33 8.57 29.95
N GLY A 633 23.57 8.28 28.67
CA GLY A 633 24.86 8.38 28.00
C GLY A 633 25.58 7.03 27.85
N LEU A 634 26.91 7.04 27.87
CA LEU A 634 27.75 5.84 27.72
C LEU A 634 27.59 4.90 28.93
N ALA A 635 27.03 3.72 28.71
CA ALA A 635 26.88 2.67 29.72
C ALA A 635 28.16 1.85 29.93
N GLY A 636 29.00 1.73 28.89
CA GLY A 636 30.26 0.99 28.93
C GLY A 636 30.58 0.35 27.58
N THR A 637 31.42 -0.69 27.59
CA THR A 637 31.89 -1.35 26.37
C THR A 637 31.84 -2.87 26.45
N LEU A 638 31.59 -3.53 25.32
CA LEU A 638 31.79 -4.96 25.10
C LEU A 638 33.00 -5.19 24.16
N PRO A 639 33.61 -6.39 24.13
CA PRO A 639 34.56 -6.72 23.08
C PRO A 639 33.90 -6.60 21.70
N GLY A 640 34.57 -5.93 20.77
CA GLY A 640 34.07 -5.65 19.42
C GLY A 640 34.90 -6.28 18.30
N GLY A 641 34.37 -6.19 17.10
CA GLY A 641 34.95 -6.77 15.90
C GLY A 641 35.87 -5.81 15.16
N SER A 642 36.80 -6.35 14.39
CA SER A 642 37.74 -5.59 13.55
C SER A 642 37.15 -5.07 12.23
N GLY A 643 35.91 -5.40 11.88
CA GLY A 643 35.17 -4.89 10.72
C GLY A 643 34.28 -3.69 11.05
N TRP A 644 33.77 -2.99 10.03
CA TRP A 644 32.83 -1.87 10.24
C TRP A 644 31.38 -2.33 10.46
N GLY A 645 31.01 -3.49 9.92
CA GLY A 645 29.63 -3.96 9.89
C GLY A 645 29.12 -4.37 11.27
N ALA A 646 27.95 -3.86 11.64
CA ALA A 646 27.25 -4.19 12.87
C ALA A 646 25.73 -4.13 12.64
N ALA A 647 24.96 -4.99 13.29
CA ALA A 647 23.51 -5.02 13.21
C ALA A 647 22.91 -5.62 14.49
N CYS A 648 21.59 -5.48 14.65
CA CYS A 648 20.78 -6.32 15.52
C CYS A 648 19.82 -7.14 14.66
N ASP A 649 19.54 -8.37 15.05
CA ASP A 649 18.41 -9.13 14.49
C ASP A 649 17.09 -8.77 15.19
N ASP A 650 15.98 -9.37 14.77
CA ASP A 650 14.64 -9.06 15.29
C ASP A 650 14.49 -9.43 16.78
N ALA A 651 15.25 -10.42 17.25
CA ALA A 651 15.34 -10.82 18.66
C ALA A 651 16.23 -9.87 19.49
N GLY A 652 17.00 -8.99 18.85
CA GLY A 652 17.89 -8.03 19.48
C GLY A 652 19.29 -8.56 19.78
N ASN A 653 19.68 -9.69 19.21
CA ASN A 653 21.06 -10.19 19.28
C ASN A 653 21.99 -9.23 18.55
N VAL A 654 23.13 -8.90 19.14
CA VAL A 654 24.10 -7.94 18.58
C VAL A 654 25.11 -8.68 17.73
N ILE A 655 25.16 -8.38 16.44
CA ILE A 655 26.00 -9.04 15.44
C ILE A 655 27.05 -8.05 14.95
N VAL A 656 28.32 -8.41 15.04
CA VAL A 656 29.42 -7.58 14.54
C VAL A 656 30.38 -8.38 13.68
N ARG A 657 30.90 -7.74 12.62
CA ARG A 657 31.95 -8.32 11.79
C ARG A 657 33.30 -8.21 12.46
N ASP A 658 34.02 -9.31 12.52
CA ASP A 658 35.40 -9.37 13.02
C ASP A 658 36.43 -9.59 11.91
N ASP A 659 36.18 -9.00 10.74
CA ASP A 659 37.13 -8.98 9.63
C ASP A 659 36.90 -7.77 8.69
N LYS A 660 37.92 -7.44 7.89
CA LYS A 660 37.84 -6.48 6.77
C LYS A 660 38.12 -7.16 5.43
N ASN A 661 37.85 -8.47 5.31
CA ASN A 661 38.13 -9.23 4.11
C ASN A 661 37.17 -8.80 2.97
N ALA A 662 37.69 -8.85 1.75
CA ALA A 662 36.94 -8.64 0.51
C ALA A 662 36.89 -9.89 -0.38
N GLY A 663 37.57 -10.97 0.02
CA GLY A 663 37.35 -12.32 -0.49
C GLY A 663 36.13 -12.97 0.17
N ASN A 664 35.99 -14.29 0.03
CA ASN A 664 34.77 -14.98 0.49
C ASN A 664 34.74 -15.27 1.99
N SER A 665 35.90 -15.37 2.66
CA SER A 665 35.97 -15.83 4.06
C SER A 665 35.71 -14.69 5.05
N HIS A 666 34.74 -14.88 5.93
CA HIS A 666 34.30 -13.88 6.90
C HIS A 666 34.16 -14.44 8.31
N ILE A 667 34.16 -13.52 9.29
CA ILE A 667 34.00 -13.84 10.71
C ILE A 667 32.94 -12.94 11.34
N LEU A 668 31.97 -13.54 12.02
CA LEU A 668 30.99 -12.84 12.85
C LEU A 668 31.21 -13.12 14.34
N MET A 669 30.91 -12.12 15.17
CA MET A 669 30.71 -12.25 16.60
C MET A 669 29.26 -11.90 16.92
N ILE A 670 28.59 -12.75 17.70
CA ILE A 670 27.16 -12.60 18.04
C ILE A 670 27.02 -12.63 19.56
N TYR A 671 26.42 -11.58 20.11
CA TYR A 671 26.04 -11.50 21.52
C TYR A 671 24.53 -11.67 21.68
N PRO A 672 24.06 -12.33 22.75
CA PRO A 672 22.64 -12.49 23.01
C PRO A 672 21.95 -11.15 23.31
N SER A 673 20.65 -11.11 23.01
CA SER A 673 19.76 -9.98 23.24
C SER A 673 19.89 -9.37 24.63
N GLY A 674 20.07 -8.04 24.68
CA GLY A 674 20.10 -7.25 25.91
C GLY A 674 21.39 -7.37 26.73
N VAL A 675 22.48 -7.88 26.15
CA VAL A 675 23.80 -7.94 26.81
C VAL A 675 24.26 -6.55 27.26
N MET A 676 24.77 -6.44 28.49
CA MET A 676 25.29 -5.19 29.05
C MET A 676 26.77 -5.29 29.45
N PRO A 677 27.50 -4.16 29.50
CA PRO A 677 28.86 -4.13 30.01
C PRO A 677 28.95 -4.69 31.44
N GLY A 678 29.76 -5.73 31.62
CA GLY A 678 29.96 -6.40 32.92
C GLY A 678 29.18 -7.69 33.13
N ASP A 679 28.37 -8.13 32.15
CA ASP A 679 27.59 -9.39 32.25
C ASP A 679 28.44 -10.67 32.09
N ASP A 680 29.75 -10.56 31.83
CA ASP A 680 30.67 -11.68 31.62
C ASP A 680 30.19 -12.70 30.54
N VAL A 681 29.54 -12.22 29.48
CA VAL A 681 29.06 -13.03 28.34
C VAL A 681 30.13 -13.05 27.21
N GLU A 682 30.50 -14.26 26.77
CA GLU A 682 31.34 -14.45 25.58
C GLU A 682 30.49 -14.50 24.30
N ALA A 683 30.96 -13.87 23.22
CA ALA A 683 30.29 -13.92 21.92
C ALA A 683 30.39 -15.30 21.28
N VAL A 684 29.32 -15.72 20.61
CA VAL A 684 29.37 -16.81 19.63
C VAL A 684 30.16 -16.33 18.43
N ARG A 685 31.17 -17.09 18.01
CA ARG A 685 32.04 -16.75 16.87
C ARG A 685 31.80 -17.70 15.72
N LEU A 686 31.51 -17.16 14.54
CA LEU A 686 31.21 -17.93 13.34
C LEU A 686 32.18 -17.59 12.22
N GLU A 687 32.72 -18.62 11.58
CA GLU A 687 33.58 -18.52 10.39
C GLU A 687 32.88 -19.22 9.22
N PHE A 688 32.78 -18.55 8.07
CA PHE A 688 32.10 -19.07 6.89
C PHE A 688 32.64 -18.42 5.61
N ASP A 689 32.29 -19.01 4.46
CA ASP A 689 32.61 -18.49 3.13
C ASP A 689 31.32 -18.07 2.41
N LEU A 690 31.30 -16.86 1.85
CA LEU A 690 30.23 -16.40 0.97
C LEU A 690 30.39 -16.97 -0.45
N LEU A 691 29.30 -16.91 -1.22
CA LEU A 691 29.28 -17.38 -2.61
C LEU A 691 29.95 -16.36 -3.56
N ASP A 692 29.70 -15.07 -3.34
CA ASP A 692 30.27 -14.00 -4.15
C ASP A 692 31.21 -13.09 -3.34
N SER A 693 32.40 -12.83 -3.89
CA SER A 693 33.41 -11.95 -3.27
C SER A 693 33.11 -10.47 -3.52
N GLY A 694 33.45 -9.63 -2.55
CA GLY A 694 33.52 -8.19 -2.73
C GLY A 694 33.72 -7.49 -1.40
N GLN A 695 34.11 -6.22 -1.45
CA GLN A 695 34.15 -5.43 -0.22
C GLN A 695 32.71 -5.18 0.27
N THR A 696 32.38 -5.74 1.42
CA THR A 696 31.14 -5.45 2.15
C THR A 696 31.54 -4.66 3.40
N ASN A 697 31.05 -3.43 3.57
CA ASN A 697 31.35 -2.66 4.78
C ASN A 697 30.22 -2.78 5.82
N PHE A 698 28.99 -2.93 5.35
CA PHE A 698 27.78 -2.88 6.16
C PHE A 698 26.99 -4.17 6.01
N ILE A 699 26.34 -4.58 7.08
CA ILE A 699 25.49 -5.77 7.14
C ILE A 699 24.14 -5.42 7.74
N SER A 700 23.15 -6.27 7.52
CA SER A 700 21.87 -6.28 8.22
C SER A 700 21.52 -7.70 8.63
N ALA A 701 20.57 -7.86 9.54
CA ALA A 701 20.15 -9.16 10.04
C ALA A 701 18.65 -9.19 10.32
N SER A 702 18.07 -10.39 10.34
CA SER A 702 16.66 -10.64 10.65
C SER A 702 16.51 -11.97 11.40
N GLY A 703 15.34 -12.17 12.03
CA GLY A 703 15.00 -13.38 12.78
C GLY A 703 15.65 -13.44 14.17
N ASP A 704 15.88 -14.67 14.64
CA ASP A 704 16.61 -14.96 15.88
C ASP A 704 17.76 -15.92 15.58
N VAL A 705 18.94 -15.37 15.28
CA VAL A 705 20.09 -16.18 14.84
C VAL A 705 20.66 -17.07 15.95
N LEU A 706 20.39 -16.75 17.23
CA LEU A 706 20.77 -17.58 18.37
C LEU A 706 19.63 -18.53 18.82
N GLY A 707 18.42 -18.37 18.28
CA GLY A 707 17.25 -19.19 18.56
C GLY A 707 16.74 -19.93 17.32
N ASP A 708 15.49 -19.65 16.94
CA ASP A 708 14.72 -20.42 15.96
C ASP A 708 15.17 -20.24 14.49
N GLY A 709 16.03 -19.25 14.21
CA GLY A 709 16.62 -19.05 12.88
C GLY A 709 16.52 -17.61 12.39
N GLY A 710 17.50 -17.20 11.58
CA GLY A 710 17.60 -15.87 11.02
C GLY A 710 18.65 -15.78 9.90
N TYR A 711 18.75 -14.60 9.30
CA TYR A 711 19.69 -14.35 8.19
C TYR A 711 20.59 -13.15 8.47
N VAL A 712 21.84 -13.21 8.01
CA VAL A 712 22.75 -12.05 7.93
C VAL A 712 23.07 -11.76 6.47
N TYR A 713 22.83 -10.52 6.04
CA TYR A 713 22.86 -10.12 4.64
C TYR A 713 24.17 -9.40 4.29
N PHE A 714 24.76 -9.78 3.15
CA PHE A 714 25.96 -9.18 2.59
C PHE A 714 25.70 -8.79 1.14
N TYR A 715 25.89 -7.51 0.79
CA TYR A 715 25.74 -7.00 -0.57
C TYR A 715 27.09 -6.52 -1.15
N PRO A 716 27.92 -7.44 -1.70
CA PRO A 716 29.33 -7.16 -1.93
C PRO A 716 29.54 -6.16 -3.08
N ASN A 717 30.46 -5.22 -2.90
CA ASN A 717 30.79 -4.21 -3.92
C ASN A 717 31.13 -4.85 -5.29
N GLY A 718 30.53 -4.32 -6.36
CA GLY A 718 30.73 -4.82 -7.72
C GLY A 718 29.90 -6.05 -8.08
N GLN A 719 28.97 -6.46 -7.22
CA GLN A 719 28.02 -7.55 -7.49
C GLN A 719 26.60 -7.00 -7.69
N THR A 720 25.80 -7.72 -8.48
CA THR A 720 24.35 -7.52 -8.65
C THR A 720 23.55 -8.53 -7.84
N VAL A 721 24.14 -9.12 -6.79
CA VAL A 721 23.51 -10.15 -5.96
C VAL A 721 23.84 -9.96 -4.49
N VAL A 722 22.94 -10.42 -3.63
CA VAL A 722 23.08 -10.44 -2.17
C VAL A 722 23.38 -11.87 -1.73
N ASN A 723 24.35 -12.02 -0.83
CA ASN A 723 24.60 -13.27 -0.12
C ASN A 723 23.85 -13.22 1.22
N MET A 724 23.21 -14.33 1.60
CA MET A 724 22.46 -14.45 2.84
C MET A 724 22.99 -15.65 3.63
N VAL A 725 23.45 -15.40 4.86
CA VAL A 725 23.96 -16.44 5.75
C VAL A 725 22.82 -16.85 6.67
N GLU A 726 22.28 -18.04 6.49
CA GLU A 726 21.26 -18.60 7.37
C GLU A 726 21.93 -19.12 8.65
N ILE A 727 21.43 -18.69 9.80
CA ILE A 727 21.97 -19.04 11.11
C ILE A 727 20.81 -19.43 12.03
N ALA A 728 20.94 -20.57 12.71
CA ALA A 728 19.98 -20.99 13.74
C ALA A 728 20.74 -21.60 14.92
N ASN A 729 20.25 -21.37 16.14
CA ASN A 729 20.91 -21.82 17.37
C ASN A 729 22.40 -21.43 17.46
N GLY A 730 22.79 -20.30 16.85
CA GLY A 730 24.18 -19.85 16.80
C GLY A 730 25.10 -20.73 15.95
N GLU A 731 24.57 -21.45 14.96
CA GLU A 731 25.35 -22.22 13.97
C GLU A 731 24.94 -21.82 12.56
N VAL A 732 25.89 -21.79 11.62
CA VAL A 732 25.59 -21.55 10.20
C VAL A 732 24.87 -22.76 9.62
N VAL A 733 23.67 -22.53 9.09
CA VAL A 733 22.79 -23.55 8.49
C VAL A 733 23.04 -23.66 6.99
N ASP A 734 23.00 -22.53 6.28
CA ASP A 734 23.20 -22.46 4.83
C ASP A 734 23.75 -21.10 4.37
N ILE A 735 24.24 -21.04 3.13
CA ILE A 735 24.65 -19.81 2.44
C ILE A 735 23.86 -19.69 1.14
N LEU A 736 22.95 -18.72 1.11
CA LEU A 736 22.05 -18.46 -0.02
C LEU A 736 22.55 -17.27 -0.86
N ARG A 737 22.05 -17.18 -2.09
CA ARG A 737 22.30 -16.10 -3.05
C ARG A 737 20.98 -15.68 -3.70
N SER A 738 20.74 -14.38 -3.77
CA SER A 738 19.58 -13.81 -4.47
C SER A 738 19.63 -14.05 -5.99
N GLY A 739 18.52 -13.76 -6.68
CA GLY A 739 18.53 -13.45 -8.10
C GLY A 739 19.36 -12.21 -8.44
N GLU A 740 19.58 -11.96 -9.74
CA GLU A 740 20.25 -10.75 -10.22
C GLU A 740 19.38 -9.51 -9.98
N LEU A 741 19.99 -8.44 -9.47
CA LEU A 741 19.35 -7.17 -9.11
C LEU A 741 19.60 -6.10 -10.16
N SER A 742 18.70 -5.11 -10.26
CA SER A 742 18.81 -3.97 -11.18
C SER A 742 20.05 -3.11 -10.95
N ILE A 743 20.59 -3.10 -9.73
CA ILE A 743 21.67 -2.20 -9.35
C ILE A 743 22.95 -2.97 -9.06
N LEU A 744 24.05 -2.48 -9.62
CA LEU A 744 25.39 -2.91 -9.24
C LEU A 744 25.74 -2.33 -7.87
N SER A 745 26.08 -3.20 -6.91
CA SER A 745 26.48 -2.79 -5.57
C SER A 745 27.73 -1.91 -5.58
N SER A 746 27.85 -1.10 -4.52
CA SER A 746 29.05 -0.30 -4.22
C SER A 746 29.60 -0.70 -2.84
N THR A 747 30.62 0.00 -2.34
CA THR A 747 31.08 -0.16 -0.95
C THR A 747 30.03 0.22 0.12
N ALA A 748 28.87 0.72 -0.30
CA ALA A 748 27.73 1.08 0.53
C ALA A 748 26.41 0.45 0.02
N GLY A 749 26.48 -0.77 -0.54
CA GLY A 749 25.28 -1.58 -0.74
C GLY A 749 24.68 -1.99 0.61
N TYR A 750 23.36 -1.90 0.74
CA TYR A 750 22.65 -2.24 1.98
C TYR A 750 21.33 -2.94 1.68
N VAL A 751 20.97 -3.89 2.53
CA VAL A 751 19.72 -4.67 2.47
C VAL A 751 18.89 -4.32 3.70
N ILE A 752 17.59 -4.15 3.50
CA ILE A 752 16.60 -3.88 4.54
C ILE A 752 15.72 -5.13 4.58
N PRO A 753 15.95 -6.05 5.52
CA PRO A 753 15.20 -7.30 5.59
C PRO A 753 13.71 -7.05 5.85
N TYR A 754 12.86 -7.96 5.37
CA TYR A 754 11.44 -7.95 5.66
C TYR A 754 11.02 -9.29 6.31
N ARG A 755 10.49 -9.23 7.54
CA ARG A 755 9.89 -10.37 8.27
C ARG A 755 10.72 -11.68 8.26
N ASN A 756 12.04 -11.58 8.33
CA ASN A 756 12.95 -12.73 8.24
C ASN A 756 12.72 -13.60 6.98
N ASN A 757 12.39 -12.97 5.85
CA ASN A 757 12.12 -13.63 4.59
C ASN A 757 13.33 -13.50 3.63
N PRO A 758 13.95 -14.61 3.19
CA PRO A 758 15.08 -14.55 2.25
C PRO A 758 14.65 -14.24 0.81
N GLU A 759 13.36 -14.39 0.49
CA GLU A 759 12.79 -14.10 -0.82
C GLU A 759 12.11 -12.74 -0.88
N ASN A 760 11.94 -12.02 0.23
CA ASN A 760 11.35 -10.69 0.21
C ASN A 760 12.12 -9.72 1.12
N TRP A 761 12.65 -8.65 0.55
CA TRP A 761 13.42 -7.61 1.24
C TRP A 761 13.62 -6.40 0.32
N LEU A 762 14.04 -5.28 0.90
CA LEU A 762 14.42 -4.10 0.13
C LEU A 762 15.94 -3.97 0.05
N TYR A 763 16.41 -3.25 -0.96
CA TYR A 763 17.83 -2.95 -1.09
C TYR A 763 18.07 -1.56 -1.61
N MET A 764 19.27 -1.06 -1.32
CA MET A 764 19.70 0.23 -1.82
C MET A 764 21.18 0.27 -2.13
N VAL A 765 21.50 1.11 -3.11
CA VAL A 765 22.85 1.54 -3.40
C VAL A 765 22.85 3.06 -3.42
N ARG A 766 23.91 3.65 -2.87
CA ARG A 766 24.15 5.10 -2.87
C ARG A 766 23.77 5.74 -4.22
N ASN A 767 22.97 6.81 -4.19
CA ASN A 767 22.45 7.58 -5.33
C ASN A 767 21.38 6.91 -6.23
N ASN A 768 20.94 5.68 -5.96
CA ASN A 768 20.02 4.99 -6.87
C ASN A 768 18.57 4.97 -6.36
N GLY A 769 18.35 4.93 -5.04
CA GLY A 769 17.01 4.78 -4.46
C GLY A 769 16.92 3.57 -3.53
N ILE A 770 15.69 3.24 -3.14
CA ILE A 770 15.33 1.99 -2.45
C ILE A 770 14.48 1.16 -3.41
N TYR A 771 14.82 -0.10 -3.55
CA TYR A 771 14.26 -1.06 -4.49
C TYR A 771 13.73 -2.27 -3.74
N GLU A 772 12.72 -2.91 -4.29
CA GLU A 772 12.12 -4.12 -3.76
C GLU A 772 12.66 -5.37 -4.47
N TYR A 773 12.86 -6.43 -3.71
CA TYR A 773 13.12 -7.77 -4.18
C TYR A 773 12.06 -8.71 -3.59
N ASN A 774 11.37 -9.48 -4.43
CA ASN A 774 10.29 -10.41 -4.05
C ASN A 774 10.49 -11.82 -4.68
N GLY A 775 11.72 -12.31 -4.67
CA GLY A 775 12.17 -13.49 -5.40
C GLY A 775 12.62 -13.13 -6.83
N THR A 776 12.20 -11.95 -7.30
CA THR A 776 12.72 -11.26 -8.47
C THR A 776 12.94 -9.78 -8.15
N ASP A 777 13.67 -9.09 -9.01
CA ASP A 777 13.86 -7.65 -8.89
C ASP A 777 12.55 -6.91 -9.25
N ALA A 778 11.81 -6.49 -8.23
CA ALA A 778 10.46 -5.94 -8.35
C ALA A 778 10.43 -4.44 -8.68
N GLY A 779 11.55 -3.74 -8.46
CA GLY A 779 11.76 -2.38 -8.96
C GLY A 779 11.84 -1.30 -7.88
N LEU A 780 11.80 -0.04 -8.32
CA LEU A 780 12.07 1.15 -7.52
C LEU A 780 10.86 1.58 -6.66
N LEU A 781 11.01 1.59 -5.33
CA LEU A 781 10.00 2.09 -4.38
C LEU A 781 10.20 3.56 -4.01
N VAL A 782 11.45 3.97 -3.83
CA VAL A 782 11.80 5.34 -3.45
C VAL A 782 12.88 5.87 -4.38
N GLY A 783 12.57 6.93 -5.11
CA GLY A 783 13.45 7.51 -6.11
C GLY A 783 14.83 7.94 -5.60
N GLY A 784 15.82 7.85 -6.48
CA GLY A 784 17.19 8.32 -6.21
C GLY A 784 17.26 9.80 -5.83
N SER A 785 16.33 10.64 -6.29
CA SER A 785 16.24 12.06 -5.91
C SER A 785 15.85 12.27 -4.45
N SER A 786 14.92 11.45 -3.93
CA SER A 786 14.47 11.47 -2.53
C SER A 786 15.52 10.94 -1.56
N THR A 787 16.46 10.14 -2.07
CA THR A 787 17.54 9.51 -1.32
C THR A 787 18.93 10.07 -1.67
N ARG A 788 19.03 11.17 -2.45
CA ARG A 788 20.27 11.65 -3.07
C ARG A 788 21.26 12.26 -2.05
N PRO A 789 22.34 11.57 -1.63
CA PRO A 789 23.33 12.13 -0.72
C PRO A 789 24.02 13.41 -1.21
N PRO A 790 24.69 14.17 -0.32
CA PRO A 790 25.73 15.11 -0.73
C PRO A 790 26.87 14.40 -1.47
N LEU A 791 27.67 15.19 -2.21
CA LEU A 791 28.77 14.74 -3.06
C LEU A 791 29.98 14.09 -2.31
N ARG A 792 29.88 13.72 -1.02
CA ARG A 792 30.98 13.14 -0.20
C ARG A 792 30.50 11.99 0.71
N ASN A 793 31.44 11.16 1.16
CA ASN A 793 31.26 9.78 1.65
C ASN A 793 30.07 9.47 2.59
N SER A 794 29.16 8.64 2.05
CA SER A 794 28.09 7.82 2.66
C SER A 794 26.68 8.42 2.71
N THR A 795 25.71 7.70 2.11
CA THR A 795 24.33 7.57 2.64
C THR A 795 23.78 6.18 2.31
N CYS A 796 23.62 5.37 3.32
CA CYS A 796 22.76 4.18 3.35
C CYS A 796 22.20 4.04 4.76
N GLY A 797 21.21 3.18 4.93
CA GLY A 797 20.43 3.06 6.15
C GLY A 797 18.98 3.45 5.88
N ALA A 798 18.12 2.51 6.20
CA ALA A 798 16.69 2.60 6.11
C ALA A 798 16.13 1.46 6.95
N GLU A 799 14.87 1.57 7.31
CA GLU A 799 14.14 0.55 8.04
C GLU A 799 12.76 0.37 7.42
N TYR A 800 12.25 -0.85 7.46
CA TYR A 800 10.92 -1.18 6.96
C TYR A 800 10.17 -2.00 8.02
N PHE A 801 8.93 -1.63 8.30
CA PHE A 801 8.07 -2.37 9.23
C PHE A 801 6.60 -2.10 8.96
N LEU A 802 5.74 -2.93 9.55
CA LEU A 802 4.29 -2.72 9.50
C LEU A 802 3.81 -2.02 10.77
N LEU A 803 2.97 -1.01 10.59
CA LEU A 803 2.33 -0.26 11.66
C LEU A 803 0.85 -0.05 11.33
N SER A 804 -0.06 -0.57 12.16
CA SER A 804 -1.50 -0.45 11.88
C SER A 804 -1.88 -0.95 10.48
N SER A 805 -1.30 -2.06 10.02
CA SER A 805 -1.47 -2.61 8.65
C SER A 805 -0.86 -1.79 7.51
N HIS A 806 -0.20 -0.65 7.77
CA HIS A 806 0.50 0.12 6.75
C HIS A 806 1.97 -0.29 6.65
N GLU A 807 2.47 -0.34 5.42
CA GLU A 807 3.87 -0.57 5.07
C GLU A 807 4.67 0.73 5.26
N ILE A 808 5.43 0.82 6.35
CA ILE A 808 6.19 2.01 6.66
C ILE A 808 7.64 1.81 6.25
N VAL A 809 8.14 2.72 5.42
CA VAL A 809 9.58 2.84 5.15
C VAL A 809 10.12 4.12 5.76
N ILE A 810 11.21 3.98 6.49
CA ILE A 810 11.98 5.09 7.03
C ILE A 810 13.31 5.11 6.31
N TYR A 811 13.66 6.24 5.74
CA TYR A 811 14.87 6.36 4.97
C TYR A 811 15.48 7.73 5.08
N ASN A 812 16.75 7.80 4.73
CA ASN A 812 17.52 9.02 4.81
C ASN A 812 16.97 10.08 3.87
N SER A 813 16.87 11.34 4.34
CA SER A 813 16.36 12.46 3.54
C SER A 813 16.97 13.82 3.91
N GLY A 814 16.72 14.83 3.08
CA GLY A 814 17.11 16.22 3.29
C GLY A 814 18.41 16.65 2.60
N ALA A 815 18.60 17.97 2.38
CA ALA A 815 19.79 18.49 1.71
C ALA A 815 21.06 18.26 2.56
N ASN A 816 22.04 17.54 2.00
CA ASN A 816 23.36 17.26 2.58
C ASN A 816 23.43 16.25 3.75
N TYR A 817 22.35 15.53 4.06
CA TYR A 817 22.34 14.30 4.87
C TYR A 817 23.26 14.32 6.09
N LYS A 818 23.01 15.27 6.98
CA LYS A 818 23.68 15.40 8.28
C LYS A 818 22.88 14.69 9.40
N GLY A 819 22.30 13.53 9.08
CA GLY A 819 21.41 12.77 9.98
C GLY A 819 19.95 13.24 9.98
N GLY A 820 19.37 13.52 8.81
CA GLY A 820 17.92 13.70 8.63
C GLY A 820 17.27 12.47 8.00
N PHE A 821 15.99 12.25 8.23
CA PHE A 821 15.24 11.12 7.66
C PHE A 821 13.78 11.48 7.38
N THR A 822 13.15 10.70 6.52
CA THR A 822 11.74 10.79 6.16
C THR A 822 11.06 9.47 6.45
N ILE A 823 9.85 9.54 6.97
CA ILE A 823 8.92 8.43 7.10
C ILE A 823 7.94 8.53 5.93
N LYS A 824 7.80 7.43 5.18
CA LYS A 824 6.85 7.31 4.09
C LYS A 824 5.98 6.09 4.34
N ASP A 825 4.70 6.28 4.15
CA ASP A 825 3.72 5.21 4.07
C ASP A 825 3.70 4.72 2.61
N LEU A 826 4.10 3.47 2.39
CA LEU A 826 4.11 2.85 1.07
C LEU A 826 2.73 2.35 0.65
N THR A 827 1.87 2.00 1.61
CA THR A 827 0.50 1.52 1.35
C THR A 827 -0.31 2.63 0.69
N GLU A 828 -0.29 3.83 1.25
CA GLU A 828 -0.98 5.01 0.70
C GLU A 828 -0.08 5.84 -0.24
N ASN A 829 1.20 5.47 -0.34
CA ASN A 829 2.21 6.19 -1.11
C ASN A 829 2.36 7.68 -0.72
N VAL A 830 2.15 8.03 0.56
CA VAL A 830 2.23 9.40 1.08
C VAL A 830 3.42 9.62 2.02
N TYR A 831 3.89 10.86 2.08
CA TYR A 831 4.91 11.27 3.06
C TYR A 831 4.25 11.52 4.42
N VAL A 832 4.76 10.89 5.47
CA VAL A 832 4.22 11.04 6.83
C VAL A 832 4.88 12.21 7.54
N GLU A 833 6.21 12.16 7.71
CA GLU A 833 6.97 13.18 8.45
C GLU A 833 8.41 13.24 7.93
N SER A 834 9.06 14.41 8.02
CA SER A 834 10.48 14.56 7.71
C SER A 834 11.23 15.25 8.84
N VAL A 835 12.23 14.56 9.39
CA VAL A 835 13.01 15.01 10.53
C VAL A 835 14.26 15.76 10.07
N SER A 836 14.46 16.94 10.66
CA SER A 836 15.63 17.78 10.40
C SER A 836 16.93 17.11 10.84
N PRO A 837 18.07 17.43 10.20
CA PRO A 837 19.35 16.82 10.53
C PRO A 837 19.77 16.97 12.00
N ILE A 838 20.23 15.89 12.60
CA ILE A 838 20.69 15.89 14.00
C ILE A 838 22.11 16.42 14.17
N GLY A 839 22.90 16.60 13.11
CA GLY A 839 24.26 17.12 13.23
C GLY A 839 24.81 17.92 12.06
N SER A 840 26.12 18.17 12.09
CA SER A 840 26.84 18.84 10.99
C SER A 840 28.34 18.54 10.89
N LYS A 841 28.96 18.01 11.96
CA LYS A 841 30.41 17.75 12.06
C LYS A 841 31.00 16.94 10.92
N GLY A 842 30.30 15.89 10.47
CA GLY A 842 30.78 15.03 9.39
C GLY A 842 31.06 15.77 8.06
N TYR A 843 30.51 16.98 7.89
CA TYR A 843 30.65 17.80 6.68
C TYR A 843 31.60 18.99 6.85
N GLU A 844 31.64 19.62 8.02
CA GLU A 844 32.33 20.90 8.23
C GLU A 844 33.82 20.76 8.56
N GLU A 845 34.26 19.63 9.11
CA GLU A 845 35.65 19.42 9.55
C GLU A 845 36.57 18.81 8.48
N GLY A 846 36.09 18.54 7.27
CA GLY A 846 36.92 18.15 6.12
C GLY A 846 37.56 16.75 6.19
N GLY A 847 37.13 15.89 7.13
CA GLY A 847 37.54 14.49 7.24
C GLY A 847 36.79 13.54 6.29
N ASN A 848 37.26 12.30 6.19
CA ASN A 848 36.62 11.23 5.41
C ASN A 848 35.67 10.39 6.29
N TYR A 849 34.70 11.06 6.93
CA TYR A 849 33.79 10.42 7.88
C TYR A 849 32.59 9.81 7.15
N SER A 850 32.16 8.62 7.56
CA SER A 850 30.84 8.11 7.25
C SER A 850 29.79 8.97 7.94
N VAL A 851 28.77 9.36 7.20
CA VAL A 851 27.56 10.03 7.71
C VAL A 851 26.29 9.25 7.34
N SER A 852 26.41 7.94 7.13
CA SER A 852 25.24 7.05 7.00
C SER A 852 24.29 7.27 8.17
N ASN A 853 23.00 7.18 7.93
CA ASN A 853 22.01 7.37 8.98
C ASN A 853 21.29 6.04 9.15
N TRP A 854 21.73 5.31 10.18
CA TRP A 854 21.26 3.98 10.50
C TRP A 854 19.98 4.12 11.31
N MET A 855 18.90 3.58 10.74
CA MET A 855 17.58 3.55 11.35
C MET A 855 17.35 2.13 11.86
N PHE A 856 16.80 2.01 13.06
CA PHE A 856 16.34 0.74 13.62
C PHE A 856 14.94 0.94 14.19
N ALA A 857 14.05 -0.02 14.00
CA ALA A 857 12.70 0.00 14.55
C ALA A 857 12.54 -1.12 15.58
N GLU A 858 12.07 -0.77 16.77
CA GLU A 858 11.69 -1.74 17.81
C GLU A 858 10.20 -1.63 18.07
N LYS A 859 9.49 -2.72 17.88
CA LYS A 859 8.05 -2.77 18.12
C LYS A 859 7.73 -2.63 19.60
N ILE A 860 6.81 -1.72 19.92
CA ILE A 860 6.28 -1.53 21.28
C ILE A 860 5.01 -2.36 21.43
N ASP A 861 4.07 -2.14 20.51
CA ASP A 861 2.79 -2.82 20.37
C ASP A 861 2.34 -2.77 18.90
N ALA A 862 1.11 -3.16 18.62
CA ALA A 862 0.60 -3.25 17.25
C ALA A 862 0.41 -1.88 16.56
N GLY A 863 0.35 -0.79 17.33
CA GLY A 863 0.19 0.57 16.81
C GLY A 863 1.33 1.51 17.17
N SER A 864 2.48 1.01 17.65
CA SER A 864 3.63 1.87 17.96
C SER A 864 5.00 1.18 17.93
N TYR A 865 6.01 1.98 17.57
CA TYR A 865 7.43 1.61 17.50
C TYR A 865 8.32 2.67 18.19
N TYR A 866 9.44 2.21 18.74
CA TYR A 866 10.60 3.07 18.95
C TYR A 866 11.44 3.09 17.68
N LEU A 867 11.88 4.28 17.29
CA LEU A 867 12.82 4.47 16.19
C LEU A 867 14.14 4.96 16.75
N TYR A 868 15.21 4.23 16.44
CA TYR A 868 16.56 4.56 16.83
C TYR A 868 17.31 5.10 15.63
N GLN A 869 17.97 6.23 15.82
CA GLN A 869 18.77 6.88 14.81
C GLN A 869 20.22 6.91 15.27
N TYR A 870 21.12 6.31 14.49
CA TYR A 870 22.56 6.49 14.65
C TYR A 870 23.15 7.11 13.39
N CYS A 871 23.70 8.32 13.52
CA CYS A 871 24.44 8.98 12.45
C CYS A 871 25.89 9.21 12.91
N PRO A 872 26.88 8.45 12.38
CA PRO A 872 28.26 8.61 12.78
C PRO A 872 28.76 10.05 12.55
N ALA A 873 29.69 10.47 13.41
CA ALA A 873 30.19 11.83 13.61
C ALA A 873 29.17 12.88 14.11
N ASN A 874 27.87 12.62 13.96
CA ASN A 874 26.80 13.59 14.23
C ASN A 874 26.06 13.30 15.54
N GLY A 875 25.57 12.09 15.77
CA GLY A 875 24.90 11.75 17.03
C GLY A 875 24.01 10.51 17.01
N ILE A 876 23.29 10.33 18.12
CA ILE A 876 22.23 9.32 18.31
C ILE A 876 20.93 9.99 18.77
N ALA A 877 19.78 9.44 18.37
CA ALA A 877 18.47 9.93 18.80
C ALA A 877 17.45 8.79 18.86
N VAL A 878 16.48 8.90 19.76
CA VAL A 878 15.36 7.96 19.89
C VAL A 878 14.05 8.70 19.75
N TYR A 879 13.15 8.13 18.96
CA TYR A 879 11.81 8.65 18.71
C TYR A 879 10.77 7.58 19.04
N ARG A 880 9.55 8.02 19.34
CA ARG A 880 8.35 7.17 19.33
C ARG A 880 7.55 7.50 18.08
N PHE A 881 7.21 6.47 17.32
CA PHE A 881 6.35 6.58 16.15
C PHE A 881 5.11 5.71 16.37
N TRP A 882 3.91 6.27 16.24
CA TRP A 882 2.67 5.55 16.55
C TRP A 882 1.49 6.06 15.74
N ASP A 883 0.46 5.23 15.62
CA ASP A 883 -0.85 5.65 15.16
C ASP A 883 -1.68 6.14 16.35
N ALA A 884 -2.05 7.41 16.37
CA ALA A 884 -2.83 8.01 17.45
C ALA A 884 -4.30 7.54 17.47
N ASN A 885 -4.78 6.93 16.37
CA ASN A 885 -6.10 6.30 16.31
C ASN A 885 -6.06 4.85 16.82
N TYR A 886 -4.87 4.25 16.97
CA TYR A 886 -4.74 2.94 17.58
C TYR A 886 -5.02 3.01 19.09
N VAL A 887 -6.00 2.20 19.52
CA VAL A 887 -6.27 1.96 20.94
C VAL A 887 -5.80 0.54 21.26
N PRO A 888 -4.79 0.37 22.14
CA PRO A 888 -4.33 -0.94 22.55
C PRO A 888 -5.47 -1.77 23.15
N ASP A 889 -5.60 -3.02 22.73
CA ASP A 889 -6.57 -3.95 23.30
C ASP A 889 -6.29 -4.11 24.80
N GLY A 890 -7.19 -3.57 25.63
CA GLY A 890 -7.08 -3.61 27.08
C GLY A 890 -6.50 -2.35 27.74
N GLY A 891 -6.80 -1.13 27.25
CA GLY A 891 -6.79 0.08 28.09
C GLY A 891 -5.53 0.33 28.92
N VAL A 892 -4.36 -0.01 28.37
CA VAL A 892 -3.08 0.39 28.95
C VAL A 892 -2.67 1.67 28.22
N GLU A 893 -2.61 2.77 28.96
CA GLU A 893 -2.02 4.02 28.50
C GLU A 893 -0.64 3.73 27.88
N ALA A 894 -0.34 4.47 26.80
CA ALA A 894 1.00 4.58 26.24
C ALA A 894 2.05 4.54 27.34
N VAL A 895 3.06 3.69 27.17
CA VAL A 895 4.20 3.58 28.08
C VAL A 895 4.81 4.97 28.28
N ALA A 896 4.38 5.66 29.33
CA ALA A 896 5.25 6.60 30.00
C ALA A 896 6.49 5.81 30.36
N VAL A 897 7.64 6.33 29.95
CA VAL A 897 8.92 5.85 30.43
C VAL A 897 8.81 5.75 31.96
N ASP A 898 8.90 4.50 32.44
CA ASP A 898 9.21 4.09 33.81
C ASP A 898 8.04 3.76 34.79
N GLU A 899 7.67 2.47 34.88
CA GLU A 899 7.10 1.89 36.12
C GLU A 899 7.81 0.60 36.58
N ARG A 900 9.09 0.42 36.24
CA ARG A 900 9.91 -0.62 36.91
C ARG A 900 10.67 0.02 38.06
N LEU A 901 10.49 -0.52 39.25
CA LEU A 901 11.30 -0.15 40.39
C LEU A 901 12.71 -0.72 40.16
N SER A 902 13.75 0.10 40.20
CA SER A 902 15.15 -0.36 40.07
C SER A 902 15.69 -0.73 41.46
N VAL A 903 16.51 -1.77 41.54
CA VAL A 903 17.09 -2.27 42.80
C VAL A 903 18.54 -2.68 42.65
N TYR A 904 19.38 -2.37 43.64
CA TYR A 904 20.81 -2.69 43.62
C TYR A 904 21.37 -3.00 45.01
N PRO A 905 22.43 -3.81 45.15
CA PRO A 905 23.00 -4.65 44.10
C PRO A 905 22.05 -5.79 43.73
N ASN A 906 21.98 -6.15 42.46
CA ASN A 906 21.26 -7.33 41.98
C ASN A 906 22.23 -8.17 41.13
N PRO A 907 22.75 -9.32 41.62
CA PRO A 907 22.31 -10.09 42.79
C PRO A 907 22.66 -9.50 44.17
N ALA A 908 21.72 -9.54 45.11
CA ALA A 908 21.85 -9.07 46.50
C ALA A 908 22.30 -10.17 47.47
N ALA A 909 23.17 -9.81 48.42
CA ALA A 909 23.58 -10.70 49.52
C ALA A 909 22.72 -10.42 50.77
N ASP A 910 22.94 -9.31 51.47
CA ASP A 910 22.23 -9.02 52.72
C ASP A 910 21.25 -7.85 52.62
N VAL A 911 21.59 -6.85 51.81
CA VAL A 911 20.82 -5.61 51.68
C VAL A 911 20.53 -5.33 50.21
N LEU A 912 19.30 -4.93 49.92
CA LEU A 912 18.85 -4.50 48.60
C LEU A 912 18.37 -3.04 48.70
N HIS A 913 18.99 -2.14 47.95
CA HIS A 913 18.59 -0.74 47.81
C HIS A 913 17.51 -0.60 46.75
N ILE A 914 16.59 0.33 46.98
CA ILE A 914 15.52 0.70 46.05
C ILE A 914 15.93 2.04 45.43
N ASP A 915 16.14 2.03 44.12
CA ASP A 915 16.61 3.18 43.36
C ASP A 915 15.42 4.06 42.93
N THR A 916 15.02 4.95 43.83
CA THR A 916 13.93 5.90 43.62
C THR A 916 14.33 7.29 44.12
N ALA A 917 13.85 8.33 43.43
CA ALA A 917 14.10 9.73 43.83
C ALA A 917 13.54 10.04 45.23
N GLU A 918 12.30 9.59 45.47
CA GLU A 918 11.62 9.67 46.77
C GLU A 918 11.57 8.29 47.46
N PRO A 919 11.62 8.23 48.80
CA PRO A 919 11.44 6.98 49.54
C PRO A 919 10.09 6.31 49.25
N VAL A 920 10.06 4.98 49.18
CA VAL A 920 8.82 4.22 48.94
C VAL A 920 8.11 3.78 50.21
N SER A 921 6.81 3.52 50.13
CA SER A 921 5.99 2.90 51.16
C SER A 921 5.54 1.48 50.77
N ASP A 922 5.08 0.71 51.76
CA ASP A 922 4.46 -0.62 51.59
C ASP A 922 5.25 -1.61 50.72
N VAL A 923 6.51 -1.87 51.11
CA VAL A 923 7.38 -2.79 50.38
C VAL A 923 7.03 -4.24 50.72
N ALA A 924 6.76 -5.06 49.71
CA ALA A 924 6.54 -6.50 49.82
C ALA A 924 7.44 -7.28 48.85
N VAL A 925 7.97 -8.42 49.28
CA VAL A 925 8.75 -9.33 48.44
C VAL A 925 8.01 -10.64 48.31
N TYR A 926 7.95 -11.17 47.10
CA TYR A 926 7.27 -12.40 46.72
C TYR A 926 8.28 -13.40 46.14
N SER A 927 8.06 -14.68 46.40
CA SER A 927 8.72 -15.76 45.65
C SER A 927 8.18 -15.85 44.22
N MET A 928 8.90 -16.57 43.34
CA MET A 928 8.41 -16.84 41.98
C MET A 928 7.11 -17.67 41.93
N SER A 929 6.73 -18.34 43.02
CA SER A 929 5.45 -19.05 43.13
C SER A 929 4.30 -18.14 43.61
N GLY A 930 4.54 -16.83 43.73
CA GLY A 930 3.54 -15.84 44.17
C GLY A 930 3.32 -15.77 45.69
N ALA A 931 4.13 -16.44 46.51
CA ALA A 931 4.01 -16.38 47.96
C ALA A 931 4.73 -15.14 48.51
N GLU A 932 4.08 -14.36 49.36
CA GLU A 932 4.72 -13.23 50.06
C GLU A 932 5.72 -13.77 51.10
N VAL A 933 6.99 -13.35 50.99
CA VAL A 933 8.11 -13.84 51.81
C VAL A 933 8.70 -12.76 52.73
N LEU A 934 8.46 -11.47 52.43
CA LEU A 934 8.87 -10.33 53.26
C LEU A 934 7.87 -9.19 53.08
N ARG A 935 7.53 -8.47 54.14
CA ARG A 935 6.76 -7.21 54.08
C ARG A 935 7.31 -6.22 55.09
N ILE A 936 7.43 -4.96 54.67
CA ILE A 936 7.90 -3.83 55.48
C ILE A 936 6.83 -2.74 55.39
N GLU A 937 6.17 -2.47 56.51
CA GLU A 937 5.14 -1.42 56.64
C GLU A 937 5.77 -0.15 57.24
N GLY A 938 5.64 1.00 56.56
CA GLY A 938 6.10 2.29 57.05
C GLY A 938 6.23 3.37 55.98
N GLU A 939 6.15 4.64 56.39
CA GLU A 939 6.46 5.79 55.53
C GLU A 939 7.98 5.94 55.42
N SER A 940 8.51 5.87 54.19
CA SER A 940 9.90 6.17 53.80
C SER A 940 10.96 5.05 53.92
N VAL A 941 10.90 4.07 53.03
CA VAL A 941 11.88 2.98 52.83
C VAL A 941 12.77 3.26 51.61
N ARG A 942 14.11 3.10 51.75
CA ARG A 942 15.10 3.17 50.64
C ARG A 942 15.96 1.92 50.49
N GLN A 943 15.89 1.01 51.46
CA GLN A 943 16.64 -0.24 51.47
C GLN A 943 15.89 -1.28 52.28
N ILE A 944 16.07 -2.55 51.92
CA ILE A 944 15.48 -3.69 52.61
C ILE A 944 16.55 -4.72 52.98
N ASP A 945 16.38 -5.38 54.13
CA ASP A 945 17.21 -6.51 54.54
C ASP A 945 16.63 -7.80 53.95
N VAL A 946 17.42 -8.46 53.10
CA VAL A 946 17.07 -9.71 52.42
C VAL A 946 17.92 -10.88 52.90
N SER A 947 18.77 -10.69 53.91
CA SER A 947 19.68 -11.73 54.44
C SER A 947 18.94 -12.99 54.90
N GLY A 948 17.69 -12.86 55.36
CA GLY A 948 16.83 -13.97 55.79
C GLY A 948 16.19 -14.78 54.66
N LEU A 949 16.30 -14.36 53.40
CA LEU A 949 15.72 -15.07 52.26
C LEU A 949 16.65 -16.17 51.74
N PRO A 950 16.14 -17.37 51.40
CA PRO A 950 16.92 -18.39 50.70
C PRO A 950 17.49 -17.87 49.37
N ALA A 951 18.60 -18.45 48.89
CA ALA A 951 19.11 -18.13 47.56
C ALA A 951 18.07 -18.47 46.48
N GLY A 952 17.80 -17.54 45.57
CA GLY A 952 16.73 -17.67 44.59
C GLY A 952 16.28 -16.33 43.99
N MET A 953 15.32 -16.38 43.06
CA MET A 953 14.72 -15.19 42.46
C MET A 953 13.49 -14.73 43.23
N TYR A 954 13.35 -13.41 43.34
CA TYR A 954 12.27 -12.76 44.06
C TYR A 954 11.72 -11.56 43.28
N VAL A 955 10.46 -11.22 43.53
CA VAL A 955 9.79 -10.02 43.03
C VAL A 955 9.54 -9.08 44.20
N LEU A 956 10.05 -7.86 44.14
CA LEU A 956 9.75 -6.79 45.08
C LEU A 956 8.65 -5.91 44.50
N LYS A 957 7.65 -5.56 45.30
CA LYS A 957 6.57 -4.64 44.98
C LYS A 957 6.53 -3.51 45.99
N ALA A 958 6.47 -2.26 45.54
CA ALA A 958 6.37 -1.07 46.39
C ALA A 958 5.62 0.04 45.64
N ASP A 959 4.67 0.71 46.29
CA ASP A 959 3.87 1.82 45.72
C ASP A 959 3.32 1.58 44.30
N GLY A 960 2.82 0.37 44.04
CA GLY A 960 2.28 -0.02 42.73
C GLY A 960 3.33 -0.49 41.71
N LYS A 961 4.63 -0.23 41.94
CA LYS A 961 5.75 -0.59 41.07
C LYS A 961 6.38 -1.93 41.45
N VAL A 962 7.10 -2.56 40.51
CA VAL A 962 7.74 -3.87 40.72
C VAL A 962 9.22 -3.91 40.28
N ALA A 963 10.04 -4.67 41.02
CA ALA A 963 11.43 -5.02 40.70
C ALA A 963 11.65 -6.53 40.80
N ARG A 964 12.58 -7.09 40.03
CA ARG A 964 13.08 -8.46 40.24
C ARG A 964 14.50 -8.41 40.79
N PHE A 965 14.82 -9.27 41.75
CA PHE A 965 16.19 -9.43 42.21
C PHE A 965 16.54 -10.89 42.51
N VAL A 966 17.82 -11.21 42.41
CA VAL A 966 18.40 -12.50 42.75
C VAL A 966 19.04 -12.39 44.13
N LYS A 967 18.62 -13.21 45.08
CA LYS A 967 19.32 -13.43 46.36
C LYS A 967 20.40 -14.48 46.15
N LYS A 968 21.66 -14.13 46.40
CA LYS A 968 22.79 -15.09 46.47
C LYS A 968 23.05 -15.49 47.93
N PHE A 969 23.85 -16.55 48.13
CA PHE A 969 24.19 -17.08 49.46
C PHE A 969 24.73 -16.02 50.41
#